data_AF-A0AAD5W5E9-F1
#
_entry.id   AF-A0AAD5W5E9-F1
#
_cell.length_a   1.000
_cell.length_b   1.000
_cell.length_c   1.000
_cell.angle_alpha   90.00
_cell.angle_beta   90.00
_cell.angle_gamma   90.00
#
_symmetry.space_group_name_H-M   'P 1'
#
loop_
_entity.id
_entity.type
_entity.pdbx_description
1 polymer ?
#
loop_
_entity_poly.entity_id
_entity_poly.type
_entity_poly.pdbx_seq_one_letter_code
_entity_poly.pdbx_strand_id
1 'polypeptide(L)'
;MAKKSFLGFIIDQSRKLPPVVKADLTGKTAIIIGANAGLGYETAQHFANMGVGKLILACRSKDRGEAAVQRLKGATGCSTVELRIVDLADFSSVKAFAEEVERDLERVDILVLNAATITGSNLSYSSTKDGLQVNNISQSLLALLLLPRMLETARRFDTIPRIVAVTSEMHFWATFEDRIFASRNAFEALSSEEYCTPRVLNARYTHTKLLNIFFIRALNNRLKSWQPIIVNSVNPGFCYSELFRNEQTMRLKIGMWFLARPAEAGSRQLVWAAVGKPDGNGQSLADLRGAYIHQAHIDEPSDFVLGEEGKKREDKLWNGTMKKSMLSFLYDQCGAAPPVARADLKGKTVLVVGANTGLGFEATKHFAVMGPERLILACRNQEKGEAAIQRLEEATGYKKAELWLVDLAEFSSTRAFVDRALKDLERLDVLLLNAAMASPNYSQTKDGWESALQVNDLSLSLLALLLLPLVSETSEKFNVHARIVIVSSEVHYWTRFKDDVFESPNAFKLLSSKEYCTPLIFAKRYLDTKLLNIFFTRALNNRLKDKSVIVSAVNPAFCYSELRRERQSVFNTVFEWLFARTAEEGSRQLVFGSVGVPEGGVEQLKGAYIHLNQVTEPSDLVLGEEGKKREDKLWDDLISVLTEVDSRITDVVNKHFQ
;
A
#
# COMPACT_ATOMS: atom_id res chain seq x y z
N MET A 1 23.64 1.45 -23.91
CA MET A 1 23.87 0.31 -23.00
C MET A 1 25.33 -0.10 -23.10
N ALA A 2 26.20 0.33 -22.19
CA ALA A 2 27.51 -0.33 -22.07
C ALA A 2 27.26 -1.70 -21.43
N LYS A 3 27.28 -2.75 -22.24
CA LYS A 3 27.25 -4.13 -21.72
C LYS A 3 28.62 -4.39 -21.09
N LYS A 4 28.64 -4.92 -19.87
CA LYS A 4 29.87 -5.51 -19.33
C LYS A 4 30.37 -6.54 -20.34
N SER A 5 31.62 -6.42 -20.78
CA SER A 5 32.18 -7.35 -21.76
C SER A 5 32.37 -8.72 -21.11
N PHE A 6 32.28 -9.79 -21.90
CA PHE A 6 32.55 -11.14 -21.40
C PHE A 6 33.98 -11.26 -20.85
N LEU A 7 34.93 -10.52 -21.44
CA LEU A 7 36.31 -10.42 -20.93
C LEU A 7 36.36 -9.74 -19.56
N GLY A 8 35.59 -8.67 -19.33
CA GLY A 8 35.47 -8.01 -18.03
C GLY A 8 34.93 -8.95 -16.95
N PHE A 9 33.92 -9.77 -17.29
CA PHE A 9 33.42 -10.82 -16.40
C PHE A 9 34.49 -11.86 -16.04
N ILE A 10 35.26 -12.35 -17.01
CA ILE A 10 36.36 -13.29 -16.76
C ILE A 10 37.42 -12.67 -15.85
N ILE A 11 37.82 -11.42 -16.11
CA ILE A 11 38.77 -10.67 -15.28
C ILE A 11 38.23 -10.62 -13.85
N ASP A 12 36.96 -10.28 -13.67
CA ASP A 12 36.35 -10.21 -12.36
C ASP A 12 36.28 -11.56 -11.64
N GLN A 13 36.11 -12.68 -12.35
CA GLN A 13 36.21 -14.02 -11.76
C GLN A 13 37.64 -14.45 -11.42
N SER A 14 38.65 -13.91 -12.10
CA SER A 14 40.07 -14.20 -11.81
C SER A 14 40.62 -13.45 -10.59
N ARG A 15 39.99 -12.36 -10.16
CA ARG A 15 40.43 -11.58 -8.99
C ARG A 15 40.35 -12.41 -7.71
N LYS A 16 41.27 -12.19 -6.78
CA LYS A 16 41.19 -12.81 -5.46
C LYS A 16 40.22 -11.99 -4.59
N LEU A 17 39.15 -12.62 -4.12
CA LEU A 17 38.25 -11.97 -3.18
C LEU A 17 38.94 -11.73 -1.82
N PRO A 18 38.67 -10.60 -1.15
CA PRO A 18 39.25 -10.33 0.15
C PRO A 18 38.85 -11.37 1.20
N PRO A 19 39.61 -11.48 2.30
CA PRO A 19 39.26 -12.38 3.39
C PRO A 19 37.91 -12.01 3.99
N VAL A 20 37.29 -12.96 4.71
CA VAL A 20 36.04 -12.71 5.42
C VAL A 20 36.23 -11.57 6.43
N VAL A 21 35.33 -10.58 6.39
CA VAL A 21 35.30 -9.52 7.41
C VAL A 21 34.95 -10.14 8.74
N LYS A 22 35.66 -9.75 9.80
CA LYS A 22 35.33 -10.16 11.17
C LYS A 22 34.40 -9.12 11.81
N ALA A 23 33.35 -9.58 12.46
CA ALA A 23 32.46 -8.76 13.26
C ALA A 23 32.03 -9.55 14.51
N ASP A 24 31.61 -8.84 15.55
CA ASP A 24 30.95 -9.43 16.71
C ASP A 24 29.44 -9.44 16.48
N LEU A 25 28.85 -10.64 16.41
CA LEU A 25 27.41 -10.83 16.26
C LEU A 25 26.74 -11.28 17.57
N THR A 26 27.44 -11.21 18.69
CA THR A 26 26.90 -11.54 20.02
C THR A 26 25.59 -10.79 20.26
N GLY A 27 24.55 -11.53 20.64
CA GLY A 27 23.21 -10.98 20.91
C GLY A 27 22.42 -10.49 19.68
N LYS A 28 22.98 -10.58 18.46
CA LYS A 28 22.27 -10.22 17.23
C LYS A 28 21.46 -11.40 16.67
N THR A 29 20.37 -11.08 15.98
CA THR A 29 19.55 -12.07 15.27
C THR A 29 19.73 -11.94 13.76
N ALA A 30 20.08 -13.04 13.09
CA ALA A 30 20.21 -13.09 11.63
C ALA A 30 19.23 -14.10 11.02
N ILE A 31 18.61 -13.74 9.90
CA ILE A 31 17.73 -14.59 9.10
C ILE A 31 18.35 -14.72 7.70
N ILE A 32 18.54 -15.96 7.23
CA ILE A 32 19.05 -16.24 5.89
C ILE A 32 18.03 -17.09 5.12
N ILE A 33 17.52 -16.57 4.02
CA ILE A 33 16.55 -17.26 3.17
C ILE A 33 17.28 -18.18 2.19
N GLY A 34 16.94 -19.47 2.17
CA GLY A 34 17.59 -20.48 1.33
C GLY A 34 18.98 -20.88 1.84
N ALA A 35 19.10 -21.14 3.15
CA ALA A 35 20.37 -21.36 3.84
C ALA A 35 20.77 -22.84 4.01
N ASN A 36 20.09 -23.78 3.36
CA ASN A 36 20.39 -25.22 3.51
C ASN A 36 21.61 -25.69 2.69
N ALA A 37 22.07 -24.91 1.71
CA ALA A 37 23.22 -25.23 0.86
C ALA A 37 23.85 -23.98 0.23
N GLY A 38 25.02 -24.14 -0.40
CA GLY A 38 25.68 -23.10 -1.20
C GLY A 38 25.96 -21.80 -0.43
N LEU A 39 25.81 -20.66 -1.13
CA LEU A 39 26.10 -19.32 -0.58
C LEU A 39 25.39 -19.04 0.74
N GLY A 40 24.13 -19.44 0.88
CA GLY A 40 23.34 -19.22 2.09
C GLY A 40 23.88 -20.00 3.28
N TYR A 41 24.29 -21.26 3.07
CA TYR A 41 24.88 -22.09 4.13
C TYR A 41 26.26 -21.57 4.56
N GLU A 42 27.12 -21.21 3.60
CA GLU A 42 28.45 -20.66 3.90
C GLU A 42 28.34 -19.31 4.63
N THR A 43 27.36 -18.46 4.25
CA THR A 43 27.06 -17.22 4.98
C THR A 43 26.61 -17.52 6.41
N ALA A 44 25.76 -18.52 6.60
CA ALA A 44 25.32 -18.98 7.93
C ALA A 44 26.51 -19.45 8.77
N GLN A 45 27.47 -20.14 8.18
CA GLN A 45 28.68 -20.62 8.86
C GLN A 45 29.58 -19.47 9.31
N HIS A 46 29.75 -18.43 8.48
CA HIS A 46 30.47 -17.23 8.89
C HIS A 46 29.78 -16.52 10.05
N PHE A 47 28.45 -16.33 10.02
CA PHE A 47 27.73 -15.70 11.13
C PHE A 47 27.79 -16.53 12.42
N ALA A 48 27.70 -17.86 12.32
CA ALA A 48 27.87 -18.76 13.45
C ALA A 48 29.27 -18.65 14.07
N ASN A 49 30.33 -18.62 13.25
CA ASN A 49 31.71 -18.42 13.71
C ASN A 49 31.97 -17.02 14.30
N MET A 50 31.10 -16.04 14.03
CA MET A 50 31.14 -14.69 14.62
C MET A 50 30.31 -14.56 15.91
N GLY A 51 29.80 -15.68 16.45
CA GLY A 51 29.07 -15.70 17.72
C GLY A 51 27.66 -15.13 17.64
N VAL A 52 26.98 -15.25 16.50
CA VAL A 52 25.60 -14.74 16.34
C VAL A 52 24.66 -15.25 17.45
N GLY A 53 23.93 -14.32 18.06
CA GLY A 53 23.04 -14.61 19.19
C GLY A 53 21.87 -15.54 18.82
N LYS A 54 21.27 -15.37 17.64
CA LYS A 54 20.27 -16.28 17.08
C LYS A 54 20.37 -16.32 15.57
N LEU A 55 20.42 -17.52 14.98
CA LEU A 55 20.56 -17.71 13.53
C LEU A 55 19.42 -18.54 12.97
N ILE A 56 18.56 -17.93 12.17
CA ILE A 56 17.43 -18.60 11.51
C ILE A 56 17.84 -19.00 10.10
N LEU A 57 17.91 -20.31 9.85
CA LEU A 57 17.98 -20.88 8.51
C LEU A 57 16.54 -21.00 8.00
N ALA A 58 16.10 -20.06 7.16
CA ALA A 58 14.76 -20.09 6.60
C ALA A 58 14.77 -20.89 5.29
N CYS A 59 14.19 -22.10 5.30
CA CYS A 59 14.29 -23.05 4.20
C CYS A 59 12.93 -23.63 3.81
N ARG A 60 12.78 -24.01 2.53
CA ARG A 60 11.55 -24.64 2.04
C ARG A 60 11.39 -26.09 2.50
N SER A 61 12.48 -26.86 2.49
CA SER A 61 12.47 -28.28 2.84
C SER A 61 12.89 -28.45 4.30
N LYS A 62 12.01 -29.09 5.08
CA LYS A 62 12.28 -29.42 6.48
C LYS A 62 13.52 -30.29 6.61
N ASP A 63 13.54 -31.47 5.97
CA ASP A 63 14.63 -32.44 6.10
C ASP A 63 16.00 -31.86 5.72
N ARG A 64 16.09 -31.15 4.58
CA ARG A 64 17.34 -30.51 4.15
C ARG A 64 17.76 -29.37 5.09
N GLY A 65 16.78 -28.64 5.61
CA GLY A 65 17.01 -27.58 6.59
C GLY A 65 17.54 -28.14 7.90
N GLU A 66 16.94 -29.21 8.43
CA GLU A 66 17.36 -29.86 9.68
C GLU A 66 18.77 -30.44 9.54
N ALA A 67 19.06 -31.12 8.42
CA ALA A 67 20.40 -31.60 8.12
C ALA A 67 21.43 -30.46 8.07
N ALA A 68 21.08 -29.32 7.45
CA ALA A 68 21.95 -28.14 7.42
C ALA A 68 22.17 -27.54 8.82
N VAL A 69 21.13 -27.44 9.65
CA VAL A 69 21.26 -26.99 11.04
C VAL A 69 22.22 -27.89 11.81
N GLN A 70 22.05 -29.21 11.76
CA GLN A 70 22.93 -30.13 12.49
C GLN A 70 24.38 -30.04 12.02
N ARG A 71 24.60 -29.97 10.70
CA ARG A 71 25.94 -29.77 10.13
C ARG A 71 26.57 -28.45 10.59
N LEU A 72 25.79 -27.37 10.66
CA LEU A 72 26.27 -26.06 11.09
C LEU A 72 26.64 -26.06 12.57
N LYS A 73 25.79 -26.64 13.43
CA LYS A 73 26.07 -26.80 14.86
C LYS A 73 27.33 -27.62 15.09
N GLY A 74 27.48 -28.75 14.39
CA GLY A 74 28.67 -29.59 14.49
C GLY A 74 29.97 -28.90 14.02
N ALA A 75 29.89 -28.10 12.95
CA ALA A 75 31.06 -27.43 12.37
C ALA A 75 31.52 -26.17 13.14
N THR A 76 30.62 -25.53 13.90
CA THR A 76 30.90 -24.22 14.52
C THR A 76 30.74 -24.20 16.04
N GLY A 77 30.08 -25.20 16.63
CA GLY A 77 29.69 -25.20 18.04
C GLY A 77 28.54 -24.24 18.38
N CYS A 78 28.01 -23.48 17.41
CA CYS A 78 26.94 -22.51 17.64
C CYS A 78 25.60 -23.21 17.90
N SER A 79 25.12 -23.20 19.14
CA SER A 79 23.88 -23.89 19.54
C SER A 79 22.60 -23.13 19.17
N THR A 80 22.71 -21.84 18.87
CA THR A 80 21.61 -20.87 18.64
C THR A 80 21.05 -20.88 17.21
N VAL A 81 21.43 -21.89 16.42
CA VAL A 81 20.94 -22.11 15.06
C VAL A 81 19.58 -22.81 15.10
N GLU A 82 18.58 -22.22 14.44
CA GLU A 82 17.21 -22.72 14.34
C GLU A 82 16.77 -22.80 12.87
N LEU A 83 15.94 -23.81 12.54
CA LEU A 83 15.27 -23.90 11.25
C LEU A 83 13.89 -23.24 11.35
N ARG A 84 13.53 -22.47 10.33
CA ARG A 84 12.13 -22.08 10.09
C ARG A 84 11.73 -22.36 8.66
N ILE A 85 10.46 -22.73 8.46
CA ILE A 85 9.95 -23.12 7.15
C ILE A 85 9.39 -21.91 6.42
N VAL A 86 9.84 -21.69 5.19
CA VAL A 86 9.26 -20.70 4.27
C VAL A 86 9.35 -21.20 2.84
N ASP A 87 8.20 -21.27 2.17
CA ASP A 87 8.12 -21.52 0.73
C ASP A 87 7.86 -20.21 0.00
N LEU A 88 8.89 -19.67 -0.66
CA LEU A 88 8.76 -18.47 -1.46
C LEU A 88 7.86 -18.64 -2.69
N ALA A 89 7.48 -19.87 -3.06
CA ALA A 89 6.48 -20.12 -4.10
C ALA A 89 5.03 -20.00 -3.59
N ASP A 90 4.80 -19.77 -2.29
CA ASP A 90 3.49 -19.59 -1.68
C ASP A 90 3.44 -18.31 -0.84
N PHE A 91 2.62 -17.34 -1.26
CA PHE A 91 2.45 -16.09 -0.50
C PHE A 91 1.87 -16.29 0.89
N SER A 92 1.06 -17.32 1.12
CA SER A 92 0.53 -17.63 2.45
C SER A 92 1.65 -18.07 3.39
N SER A 93 2.55 -18.93 2.90
CA SER A 93 3.77 -19.31 3.63
C SER A 93 4.67 -18.11 3.94
N VAL A 94 4.88 -17.19 2.98
CA VAL A 94 5.67 -15.96 3.21
C VAL A 94 5.06 -15.08 4.31
N LYS A 95 3.74 -14.89 4.29
CA LYS A 95 3.03 -14.10 5.32
C LYS A 95 3.07 -14.76 6.68
N ALA A 96 2.78 -16.06 6.75
CA ALA A 96 2.85 -16.82 7.99
C ALA A 96 4.25 -16.77 8.60
N PHE A 97 5.31 -16.94 7.79
CA PHE A 97 6.69 -16.80 8.26
C PHE A 97 6.98 -15.40 8.82
N ALA A 98 6.50 -14.34 8.18
CA ALA A 98 6.68 -12.98 8.70
C ALA A 98 5.91 -12.75 10.01
N GLU A 99 4.68 -13.25 10.13
CA GLU A 99 3.88 -13.21 11.37
C GLU A 99 4.54 -14.00 12.51
N GLU A 100 5.13 -15.15 12.20
CA GLU A 100 5.91 -15.93 13.17
C GLU A 100 7.17 -15.19 13.64
N VAL A 101 7.92 -14.56 12.71
CA VAL A 101 9.08 -13.74 13.06
C VAL A 101 8.66 -12.59 13.98
N GLU A 102 7.56 -11.92 13.65
CA GLU A 102 7.04 -10.81 14.44
C GLU A 102 6.60 -11.24 15.84
N ARG A 103 5.99 -12.43 15.96
CA ARG A 103 5.53 -12.97 17.24
C ARG A 103 6.66 -13.50 18.12
N ASP A 104 7.64 -14.18 17.51
CA ASP A 104 8.59 -15.02 18.26
C ASP A 104 9.97 -14.38 18.40
N LEU A 105 10.37 -13.48 17.49
CA LEU A 105 11.71 -12.88 17.50
C LEU A 105 11.67 -11.47 18.07
N GLU A 106 12.39 -11.27 19.17
CA GLU A 106 12.51 -9.96 19.81
C GLU A 106 13.18 -8.91 18.90
N ARG A 107 14.12 -9.36 18.06
CA ARG A 107 14.94 -8.54 17.18
C ARG A 107 15.32 -9.26 15.89
N VAL A 108 15.60 -8.49 14.83
CA VAL A 108 16.18 -8.93 13.55
C VAL A 108 17.21 -7.88 13.10
N ASP A 109 18.49 -8.24 13.20
CA ASP A 109 19.61 -7.37 12.82
C ASP A 109 20.03 -7.55 11.36
N ILE A 110 19.96 -8.78 10.85
CA ILE A 110 20.45 -9.12 9.50
C ILE A 110 19.40 -9.97 8.79
N LEU A 111 19.00 -9.54 7.60
CA LEU A 111 18.15 -10.30 6.68
C LEU A 111 18.89 -10.52 5.37
N VAL A 112 19.19 -11.78 5.03
CA VAL A 112 19.84 -12.16 3.78
C VAL A 112 18.82 -12.81 2.84
N LEU A 113 18.42 -12.07 1.80
CA LEU A 113 17.53 -12.51 0.73
C LEU A 113 18.35 -13.24 -0.34
N ASN A 114 18.66 -14.51 -0.06
CA ASN A 114 19.60 -15.33 -0.86
C ASN A 114 18.92 -16.35 -1.79
N ALA A 115 17.73 -16.84 -1.44
CA ALA A 115 17.10 -17.94 -2.16
C ALA A 115 16.95 -17.63 -3.66
N ALA A 116 17.18 -18.62 -4.51
CA ALA A 116 16.98 -18.48 -5.94
C ALA A 116 16.69 -19.83 -6.59
N THR A 117 15.93 -19.80 -7.68
CA THR A 117 15.67 -20.93 -8.58
C THR A 117 15.91 -20.51 -10.03
N ILE A 118 16.32 -21.46 -10.87
CA ILE A 118 16.31 -21.32 -12.33
C ILE A 118 15.18 -22.20 -12.87
N THR A 119 14.31 -21.58 -13.64
CA THR A 119 13.23 -22.23 -14.38
C THR A 119 13.84 -22.79 -15.68
N GLY A 120 13.82 -24.11 -15.87
CA GLY A 120 14.27 -24.72 -17.14
C GLY A 120 13.22 -24.54 -18.24
N SER A 121 13.61 -24.73 -19.51
CA SER A 121 12.79 -24.54 -20.73
C SER A 121 11.55 -25.45 -20.85
N ASN A 122 11.32 -26.38 -19.90
CA ASN A 122 10.29 -27.43 -19.99
C ASN A 122 9.07 -27.16 -19.09
N LEU A 123 8.90 -25.95 -18.55
CA LEU A 123 7.76 -25.62 -17.70
C LEU A 123 6.60 -25.04 -18.52
N SER A 124 5.39 -25.56 -18.29
CA SER A 124 4.17 -24.99 -18.83
C SER A 124 3.87 -23.66 -18.15
N TYR A 125 3.29 -22.76 -18.94
CA TYR A 125 2.94 -21.38 -18.60
C TYR A 125 2.06 -21.21 -17.33
N SER A 126 1.43 -22.26 -16.82
CA SER A 126 0.35 -22.17 -15.82
C SER A 126 0.76 -21.96 -14.36
N SER A 127 1.99 -21.53 -14.05
CA SER A 127 2.36 -21.25 -12.66
C SER A 127 3.17 -19.97 -12.51
N THR A 128 2.58 -18.99 -11.83
CA THR A 128 3.28 -17.90 -11.13
C THR A 128 4.38 -18.40 -10.18
N LYS A 129 4.49 -19.72 -9.95
CA LYS A 129 5.60 -20.42 -9.28
C LYS A 129 6.92 -20.42 -10.08
N ASP A 130 6.95 -19.77 -11.24
CA ASP A 130 8.16 -19.55 -12.02
C ASP A 130 9.16 -18.70 -11.23
N GLY A 131 10.46 -18.76 -11.56
CA GLY A 131 11.51 -18.08 -10.81
C GLY A 131 11.27 -16.59 -10.52
N LEU A 132 10.32 -15.90 -11.17
CA LEU A 132 9.93 -14.53 -10.84
C LEU A 132 9.41 -14.39 -9.41
N GLN A 133 8.49 -15.25 -8.98
CA GLN A 133 7.92 -15.16 -7.64
C GLN A 133 8.98 -15.48 -6.57
N VAL A 134 9.71 -16.58 -6.75
CA VAL A 134 10.72 -17.02 -5.77
C VAL A 134 11.90 -16.06 -5.68
N ASN A 135 12.43 -15.61 -6.82
CA ASN A 135 13.68 -14.85 -6.86
C ASN A 135 13.48 -13.36 -6.59
N ASN A 136 12.27 -12.84 -6.83
CA ASN A 136 11.97 -11.41 -6.70
C ASN A 136 10.71 -11.16 -5.85
N ILE A 137 9.51 -11.46 -6.33
CA ILE A 137 8.26 -10.96 -5.69
C ILE A 137 8.16 -11.35 -4.21
N SER A 138 8.36 -12.62 -3.88
CA SER A 138 8.25 -13.11 -2.50
C SER A 138 9.39 -12.62 -1.61
N GLN A 139 10.58 -12.38 -2.16
CA GLN A 139 11.70 -11.81 -1.39
C GLN A 139 11.49 -10.32 -1.13
N SER A 140 11.00 -9.58 -2.13
CA SER A 140 10.58 -8.19 -1.97
C SER A 140 9.47 -8.07 -0.93
N LEU A 141 8.44 -8.91 -1.01
CA LEU A 141 7.36 -8.96 -0.02
C LEU A 141 7.90 -9.26 1.37
N LEU A 142 8.76 -10.28 1.51
CA LEU A 142 9.32 -10.66 2.80
C LEU A 142 10.18 -9.55 3.42
N ALA A 143 11.03 -8.89 2.62
CA ALA A 143 11.83 -7.76 3.07
C ALA A 143 10.97 -6.65 3.66
N LEU A 144 9.84 -6.35 3.00
CA LEU A 144 8.93 -5.32 3.44
C LEU A 144 8.10 -5.73 4.67
N LEU A 145 7.68 -7.00 4.76
CA LEU A 145 6.97 -7.51 5.93
C LEU A 145 7.86 -7.54 7.18
N LEU A 146 9.16 -7.76 7.03
CA LEU A 146 10.12 -7.78 8.14
C LEU A 146 10.72 -6.39 8.46
N LEU A 147 10.55 -5.42 7.57
CA LEU A 147 11.08 -4.07 7.75
C LEU A 147 10.64 -3.41 9.06
N PRO A 148 9.37 -3.48 9.50
CA PRO A 148 8.95 -2.93 10.80
C PRO A 148 9.73 -3.52 11.98
N ARG A 149 9.86 -4.86 12.05
CA ARG A 149 10.63 -5.55 13.10
C ARG A 149 12.10 -5.15 13.10
N MET A 150 12.69 -4.96 11.91
CA MET A 150 14.07 -4.47 11.79
C MET A 150 14.19 -3.02 12.27
N LEU A 151 13.27 -2.11 11.89
CA LEU A 151 13.30 -0.74 12.40
C LEU A 151 13.08 -0.67 13.93
N GLU A 152 12.21 -1.52 14.48
CA GLU A 152 12.06 -1.66 15.94
C GLU A 152 13.35 -2.16 16.59
N THR A 153 14.02 -3.13 15.97
CA THR A 153 15.32 -3.65 16.41
C THR A 153 16.34 -2.52 16.52
N ALA A 154 16.40 -1.68 15.49
CA ALA A 154 17.31 -0.54 15.47
C ALA A 154 17.06 0.41 16.66
N ARG A 155 15.79 0.72 16.92
CA ARG A 155 15.37 1.62 18.02
C ARG A 155 15.64 1.03 19.40
N ARG A 156 15.35 -0.26 19.61
CA ARG A 156 15.43 -0.92 20.93
C ARG A 156 16.85 -1.29 21.33
N PHE A 157 17.68 -1.65 20.35
CA PHE A 157 18.99 -2.25 20.60
C PHE A 157 20.16 -1.40 20.08
N ASP A 158 19.89 -0.14 19.70
CA ASP A 158 20.89 0.82 19.20
C ASP A 158 21.84 0.19 18.17
N THR A 159 21.24 -0.35 17.11
CA THR A 159 21.92 -1.10 16.06
C THR A 159 21.46 -0.57 14.69
N ILE A 160 22.21 -0.89 13.63
CA ILE A 160 21.82 -0.54 12.26
C ILE A 160 21.56 -1.84 11.50
N PRO A 161 20.30 -2.29 11.41
CA PRO A 161 19.96 -3.52 10.73
C PRO A 161 20.28 -3.49 9.24
N ARG A 162 20.41 -4.69 8.66
CA ARG A 162 21.00 -4.92 7.34
C ARG A 162 20.12 -5.83 6.52
N ILE A 163 19.60 -5.33 5.40
CA ILE A 163 18.96 -6.14 4.37
C ILE A 163 19.96 -6.34 3.24
N VAL A 164 20.28 -7.60 2.95
CA VAL A 164 21.23 -7.99 1.91
C VAL A 164 20.50 -8.81 0.85
N ALA A 165 20.28 -8.22 -0.33
CA ALA A 165 19.67 -8.90 -1.46
C ALA A 165 20.70 -9.47 -2.41
N VAL A 166 20.65 -10.78 -2.63
CA VAL A 166 21.60 -11.48 -3.50
C VAL A 166 21.18 -11.34 -4.96
N THR A 167 21.96 -10.53 -5.68
CA THR A 167 21.79 -10.22 -7.10
C THR A 167 22.78 -11.02 -7.95
N SER A 168 23.15 -10.53 -9.15
CA SER A 168 24.13 -11.17 -10.04
C SER A 168 24.63 -10.18 -11.09
N GLU A 169 25.85 -10.34 -11.59
CA GLU A 169 26.33 -9.65 -12.81
C GLU A 169 25.46 -9.92 -14.03
N MET A 170 24.66 -10.99 -14.01
CA MET A 170 23.71 -11.26 -15.09
C MET A 170 22.83 -10.05 -15.39
N HIS A 171 22.53 -9.20 -14.40
CA HIS A 171 21.76 -7.97 -14.61
C HIS A 171 22.36 -7.01 -15.67
N PHE A 172 23.68 -7.04 -15.92
CA PHE A 172 24.32 -6.25 -16.99
C PHE A 172 23.88 -6.69 -18.40
N TRP A 173 23.37 -7.92 -18.55
CA TRP A 173 22.87 -8.46 -19.81
C TRP A 173 21.34 -8.64 -19.82
N ALA A 174 20.64 -8.12 -18.81
CA ALA A 174 19.19 -8.13 -18.80
C ALA A 174 18.62 -7.25 -19.91
N THR A 175 17.69 -7.80 -20.69
CA THR A 175 16.97 -7.08 -21.74
C THR A 175 15.49 -7.30 -21.53
N PHE A 176 14.74 -6.21 -21.36
CA PHE A 176 13.28 -6.25 -21.28
C PHE A 176 12.70 -5.71 -22.57
N GLU A 177 11.62 -6.32 -23.04
CA GLU A 177 10.82 -5.76 -24.12
C GLU A 177 10.03 -4.56 -23.58
N ASP A 178 10.05 -3.43 -24.29
CA ASP A 178 9.44 -2.18 -23.82
C ASP A 178 7.94 -2.32 -23.53
N ARG A 179 7.26 -3.21 -24.27
CA ARG A 179 5.84 -3.54 -24.05
C ARG A 179 5.51 -4.07 -22.65
N ILE A 180 6.46 -4.74 -21.98
CA ILE A 180 6.30 -5.18 -20.57
C ILE A 180 6.13 -3.96 -19.65
N PHE A 181 6.85 -2.89 -19.95
CA PHE A 181 6.73 -1.61 -19.24
C PHE A 181 5.74 -0.66 -19.92
N ALA A 182 5.02 -1.08 -20.95
CA ALA A 182 3.86 -0.36 -21.48
C ALA A 182 2.56 -0.87 -20.84
N SER A 183 2.51 -2.12 -20.37
CA SER A 183 1.34 -2.70 -19.69
C SER A 183 0.94 -1.93 -18.42
N ARG A 184 -0.34 -2.07 -18.01
CA ARG A 184 -0.85 -1.48 -16.75
C ARG A 184 -0.12 -2.05 -15.53
N ASN A 185 0.27 -3.32 -15.57
CA ASN A 185 1.07 -3.97 -14.52
C ASN A 185 2.21 -4.81 -15.13
N ALA A 186 3.44 -4.38 -14.86
CA ALA A 186 4.64 -5.04 -15.39
C ALA A 186 4.83 -6.47 -14.87
N PHE A 187 4.40 -6.78 -13.64
CA PHE A 187 4.46 -8.14 -13.09
C PHE A 187 3.38 -9.05 -13.68
N GLU A 188 2.15 -8.56 -13.87
CA GLU A 188 1.12 -9.32 -14.60
C GLU A 188 1.57 -9.58 -16.04
N ALA A 189 2.18 -8.59 -16.70
CA ALA A 189 2.76 -8.81 -18.02
C ALA A 189 3.89 -9.85 -17.97
N LEU A 190 4.84 -9.75 -17.04
CA LEU A 190 5.92 -10.73 -16.90
C LEU A 190 5.42 -12.16 -16.59
N SER A 191 4.22 -12.29 -16.04
CA SER A 191 3.55 -13.55 -15.72
C SER A 191 2.47 -13.97 -16.74
N SER A 192 2.29 -13.24 -17.84
CA SER A 192 1.23 -13.49 -18.84
C SER A 192 1.70 -14.35 -20.02
N GLU A 193 0.76 -15.06 -20.66
CA GLU A 193 1.00 -16.11 -21.68
C GLU A 193 1.65 -15.51 -22.90
N GLU A 194 1.12 -14.34 -23.24
CA GLU A 194 1.57 -13.50 -24.33
C GLU A 194 3.05 -13.13 -24.18
N TYR A 195 3.56 -12.98 -22.95
CA TYR A 195 4.92 -12.52 -22.68
C TYR A 195 5.87 -13.64 -22.24
N CYS A 196 5.37 -14.78 -21.78
CA CYS A 196 6.18 -15.93 -21.33
C CYS A 196 6.70 -16.78 -22.51
N THR A 197 7.32 -16.14 -23.50
CA THR A 197 7.95 -16.85 -24.63
C THR A 197 9.17 -17.67 -24.16
N PRO A 198 9.58 -18.73 -24.89
CA PRO A 198 10.78 -19.49 -24.55
C PRO A 198 12.04 -18.63 -24.38
N ARG A 199 12.17 -17.55 -25.17
CA ARG A 199 13.26 -16.58 -25.06
C ARG A 199 13.22 -15.84 -23.72
N VAL A 200 12.04 -15.38 -23.29
CA VAL A 200 11.85 -14.68 -22.01
C VAL A 200 12.06 -15.63 -20.84
N LEU A 201 11.56 -16.87 -20.92
CA LEU A 201 11.77 -17.89 -19.89
C LEU A 201 13.26 -18.23 -19.73
N ASN A 202 14.02 -18.36 -20.83
CA ASN A 202 15.47 -18.54 -20.78
C ASN A 202 16.21 -17.34 -20.18
N ALA A 203 15.68 -16.13 -20.35
CA ALA A 203 16.23 -14.90 -19.76
C ALA A 203 15.69 -14.61 -18.35
N ARG A 204 14.74 -15.42 -17.83
CA ARG A 204 13.97 -15.10 -16.61
C ARG A 204 14.86 -14.86 -15.41
N TYR A 205 15.84 -15.73 -15.19
CA TYR A 205 16.77 -15.57 -14.08
C TYR A 205 17.48 -14.20 -14.13
N THR A 206 17.96 -13.83 -15.32
CA THR A 206 18.61 -12.55 -15.57
C THR A 206 17.68 -11.37 -15.27
N HIS A 207 16.41 -11.43 -15.69
CA HIS A 207 15.40 -10.43 -15.34
C HIS A 207 15.22 -10.32 -13.83
N THR A 208 15.06 -11.44 -13.12
CA THR A 208 14.84 -11.41 -11.66
C THR A 208 15.99 -10.76 -10.90
N LYS A 209 17.23 -10.92 -11.36
CA LYS A 209 18.40 -10.29 -10.72
C LYS A 209 18.45 -8.79 -10.96
N LEU A 210 18.02 -8.32 -12.12
CA LEU A 210 17.82 -6.88 -12.35
C LEU A 210 16.65 -6.33 -11.51
N LEU A 211 15.53 -7.06 -11.42
CA LEU A 211 14.39 -6.66 -10.59
C LEU A 211 14.74 -6.55 -9.09
N ASN A 212 15.65 -7.39 -8.58
CA ASN A 212 16.14 -7.27 -7.21
C ASN A 212 16.90 -5.96 -6.99
N ILE A 213 17.71 -5.51 -7.95
CA ILE A 213 18.44 -4.24 -7.87
C ILE A 213 17.44 -3.07 -7.86
N PHE A 214 16.45 -3.08 -8.77
CA PHE A 214 15.40 -2.06 -8.78
C PHE A 214 14.62 -2.03 -7.46
N PHE A 215 14.25 -3.19 -6.91
CA PHE A 215 13.56 -3.25 -5.62
C PHE A 215 14.37 -2.60 -4.50
N ILE A 216 15.66 -2.93 -4.38
CA ILE A 216 16.52 -2.39 -3.31
C ILE A 216 16.72 -0.89 -3.45
N ARG A 217 16.94 -0.39 -4.67
CA ARG A 217 17.06 1.05 -4.93
C ARG A 217 15.76 1.77 -4.63
N ALA A 218 14.63 1.24 -5.10
CA ALA A 218 13.32 1.80 -4.85
C ALA A 218 13.00 1.84 -3.36
N LEU A 219 13.31 0.77 -2.61
CA LEU A 219 13.16 0.72 -1.16
C LEU A 219 14.06 1.76 -0.48
N ASN A 220 15.35 1.82 -0.86
CA ASN A 220 16.29 2.78 -0.29
C ASN A 220 15.88 4.24 -0.51
N ASN A 221 15.41 4.60 -1.71
CA ASN A 221 14.91 5.93 -2.05
C ASN A 221 13.69 6.34 -1.20
N ARG A 222 13.00 5.37 -0.59
CA ARG A 222 11.78 5.56 0.20
C ARG A 222 12.05 5.52 1.71
N LEU A 223 13.19 4.99 2.13
CA LEU A 223 13.64 5.08 3.51
C LEU A 223 14.03 6.53 3.82
N LYS A 224 13.58 7.04 4.97
CA LYS A 224 13.99 8.37 5.43
C LYS A 224 15.47 8.34 5.81
N SER A 225 16.16 9.46 5.60
CA SER A 225 17.59 9.59 5.95
C SER A 225 17.88 9.28 7.42
N TRP A 226 16.93 9.57 8.31
CA TRP A 226 17.03 9.29 9.75
C TRP A 226 16.71 7.85 10.15
N GLN A 227 16.14 7.01 9.27
CA GLN A 227 15.82 5.63 9.61
C GLN A 227 17.10 4.78 9.64
N PRO A 228 17.50 4.20 10.78
CA PRO A 228 18.79 3.54 10.96
C PRO A 228 18.79 2.11 10.40
N ILE A 229 18.56 1.95 9.10
CA ILE A 229 18.63 0.67 8.39
C ILE A 229 19.40 0.82 7.08
N ILE A 230 20.17 -0.20 6.72
CA ILE A 230 20.92 -0.24 5.47
C ILE A 230 20.44 -1.42 4.63
N VAL A 231 20.11 -1.13 3.37
CA VAL A 231 19.53 -2.09 2.42
C VAL A 231 20.40 -2.09 1.17
N ASN A 232 21.00 -3.23 0.83
CA ASN A 232 21.99 -3.35 -0.24
C ASN A 232 21.71 -4.50 -1.20
N SER A 233 22.15 -4.30 -2.44
CA SER A 233 22.26 -5.35 -3.45
C SER A 233 23.69 -5.89 -3.42
N VAL A 234 23.87 -7.20 -3.43
CA VAL A 234 25.20 -7.82 -3.45
C VAL A 234 25.33 -8.77 -4.63
N ASN A 235 26.48 -8.76 -5.28
CA ASN A 235 26.85 -9.71 -6.31
C ASN A 235 27.92 -10.68 -5.77
N PRO A 236 27.59 -11.98 -5.63
CA PRO A 236 28.55 -12.98 -5.15
C PRO A 236 29.59 -13.41 -6.20
N GLY A 237 29.40 -13.02 -7.47
CA GLY A 237 30.12 -13.58 -8.60
C GLY A 237 29.54 -14.93 -9.05
N PHE A 238 30.25 -15.62 -9.94
CA PHE A 238 29.84 -16.94 -10.44
C PHE A 238 30.39 -18.02 -9.52
N CYS A 239 29.51 -18.71 -8.80
CA CYS A 239 29.89 -19.69 -7.77
C CYS A 239 29.30 -21.07 -8.05
N TYR A 240 30.00 -22.10 -7.56
CA TYR A 240 29.44 -23.45 -7.47
C TYR A 240 28.17 -23.40 -6.62
N SER A 241 27.04 -23.81 -7.20
CA SER A 241 25.75 -23.79 -6.54
C SER A 241 24.83 -24.90 -7.06
N GLU A 242 23.87 -25.31 -6.21
CA GLU A 242 22.80 -26.23 -6.62
C GLU A 242 21.76 -25.57 -7.54
N LEU A 243 21.95 -24.30 -7.91
CA LEU A 243 21.03 -23.56 -8.76
C LEU A 243 20.84 -24.23 -10.13
N PHE A 244 21.91 -24.86 -10.63
CA PHE A 244 21.95 -25.59 -11.90
C PHE A 244 21.71 -27.10 -11.76
N ARG A 245 21.20 -27.59 -10.61
CA ARG A 245 21.02 -29.04 -10.37
C ARG A 245 20.21 -29.77 -11.45
N ASN A 246 19.28 -29.05 -12.09
CA ASN A 246 18.41 -29.56 -13.15
C ASN A 246 18.97 -29.35 -14.57
N GLU A 247 20.10 -28.65 -14.74
CA GLU A 247 20.76 -28.42 -16.02
C GLU A 247 22.12 -29.13 -16.05
N GLN A 248 22.23 -30.19 -16.84
CA GLN A 248 23.41 -31.07 -16.87
C GLN A 248 24.19 -30.98 -18.18
N THR A 249 24.13 -29.85 -18.89
CA THR A 249 24.82 -29.71 -20.19
C THR A 249 26.34 -29.71 -20.01
N MET A 250 27.05 -30.37 -20.94
CA MET A 250 28.52 -30.46 -20.88
C MET A 250 29.20 -29.09 -20.94
N ARG A 251 28.64 -28.15 -21.72
CA ARG A 251 29.09 -26.75 -21.79
C ARG A 251 29.00 -26.03 -20.44
N LEU A 252 27.91 -26.22 -19.69
CA LEU A 252 27.74 -25.62 -18.37
C LEU A 252 28.73 -26.23 -17.36
N LYS A 253 28.94 -27.56 -17.40
CA LYS A 253 29.93 -28.24 -16.53
C LYS A 253 31.35 -27.74 -16.76
N ILE A 254 31.76 -27.61 -18.02
CA ILE A 254 33.08 -27.06 -18.39
C ILE A 254 33.19 -25.61 -17.95
N GLY A 255 32.16 -24.79 -18.20
CA GLY A 255 32.14 -23.38 -17.77
C GLY A 255 32.24 -23.23 -16.24
N MET A 256 31.51 -24.06 -15.48
CA MET A 256 31.62 -24.09 -14.01
C MET A 256 33.03 -24.48 -13.58
N TRP A 257 33.64 -25.48 -14.20
CA TRP A 257 34.98 -25.93 -13.86
C TRP A 257 36.05 -24.83 -14.01
N PHE A 258 35.98 -24.06 -15.09
CA PHE A 258 36.98 -23.02 -15.38
C PHE A 258 36.71 -21.66 -14.69
N LEU A 259 35.45 -21.30 -14.45
CA LEU A 259 35.08 -19.93 -14.04
C LEU A 259 34.38 -19.84 -12.69
N ALA A 260 33.80 -20.94 -12.17
CA ALA A 260 33.05 -20.87 -10.92
C ALA A 260 33.99 -20.88 -9.71
N ARG A 261 33.70 -19.98 -8.77
CA ARG A 261 34.37 -19.92 -7.48
C ARG A 261 33.69 -20.81 -6.45
N PRO A 262 34.39 -21.23 -5.38
CA PRO A 262 33.75 -21.88 -4.24
C PRO A 262 32.63 -21.03 -3.67
N ALA A 263 31.57 -21.68 -3.17
CA ALA A 263 30.47 -20.97 -2.50
C ALA A 263 30.96 -20.17 -1.29
N GLU A 264 31.97 -20.67 -0.57
CA GLU A 264 32.62 -19.96 0.54
C GLU A 264 33.27 -18.64 0.07
N ALA A 265 33.88 -18.59 -1.11
CA ALA A 265 34.47 -17.36 -1.61
C ALA A 265 33.37 -16.33 -1.94
N GLY A 266 32.27 -16.78 -2.56
CA GLY A 266 31.13 -15.93 -2.88
C GLY A 266 30.35 -15.44 -1.65
N SER A 267 30.20 -16.26 -0.60
CA SER A 267 29.49 -15.90 0.62
C SER A 267 30.18 -14.76 1.38
N ARG A 268 31.51 -14.60 1.25
CA ARG A 268 32.24 -13.46 1.81
C ARG A 268 31.70 -12.11 1.34
N GLN A 269 31.15 -12.06 0.12
CA GLN A 269 30.48 -10.86 -0.40
C GLN A 269 29.20 -10.54 0.37
N LEU A 270 28.38 -11.55 0.62
CA LEU A 270 27.14 -11.44 1.40
C LEU A 270 27.46 -11.04 2.84
N VAL A 271 28.49 -11.63 3.43
CA VAL A 271 28.99 -11.28 4.76
C VAL A 271 29.48 -9.84 4.79
N TRP A 272 30.29 -9.40 3.81
CA TRP A 272 30.72 -8.00 3.75
C TRP A 272 29.54 -7.05 3.61
N ALA A 273 28.54 -7.37 2.79
CA ALA A 273 27.32 -6.56 2.70
C ALA A 273 26.52 -6.50 4.02
N ALA A 274 26.58 -7.56 4.83
CA ALA A 274 25.88 -7.67 6.10
C ALA A 274 26.62 -7.01 7.27
N VAL A 275 27.96 -7.05 7.31
CA VAL A 275 28.73 -6.60 8.49
C VAL A 275 29.92 -5.70 8.17
N GLY A 276 30.25 -5.51 6.89
CA GLY A 276 31.34 -4.68 6.43
C GLY A 276 31.12 -3.19 6.72
N LYS A 277 32.24 -2.47 6.80
CA LYS A 277 32.30 -1.01 6.87
C LYS A 277 33.18 -0.52 5.71
N PRO A 278 32.97 0.69 5.18
CA PRO A 278 33.85 1.23 4.14
C PRO A 278 35.27 1.46 4.69
N ASP A 279 36.28 1.15 3.88
CA ASP A 279 37.70 1.08 4.29
C ASP A 279 38.40 2.46 4.31
N GLY A 280 37.72 3.53 4.72
CA GLY A 280 38.37 4.82 5.03
C GLY A 280 38.75 5.72 3.84
N ASN A 281 38.33 5.40 2.61
CA ASN A 281 38.56 6.25 1.41
C ASN A 281 37.53 7.41 1.28
N GLY A 282 37.23 8.10 2.37
CA GLY A 282 36.21 9.15 2.41
C GLY A 282 34.75 8.65 2.36
N GLN A 283 34.54 7.34 2.33
CA GLN A 283 33.23 6.70 2.40
C GLN A 283 32.82 6.43 3.85
N SER A 284 31.54 6.63 4.13
CA SER A 284 30.88 6.52 5.41
C SER A 284 29.83 5.40 5.40
N LEU A 285 29.30 5.03 6.57
CA LEU A 285 28.18 4.10 6.66
C LEU A 285 26.94 4.58 5.89
N ALA A 286 26.79 5.90 5.66
CA ALA A 286 25.70 6.44 4.87
C ALA A 286 25.81 6.06 3.38
N ASP A 287 27.03 5.92 2.86
CA ASP A 287 27.28 5.54 1.46
C ASP A 287 26.91 4.08 1.17
N LEU A 288 26.79 3.25 2.21
CA LEU A 288 26.26 1.90 2.10
C LEU A 288 24.73 1.87 1.97
N ARG A 289 24.00 2.98 1.92
CA ARG A 289 22.53 2.95 1.79
C ARG A 289 22.12 2.81 0.33
N GLY A 290 21.58 1.64 -0.05
CA GLY A 290 21.16 1.36 -1.42
C GLY A 290 22.31 1.06 -2.38
N ALA A 291 23.49 0.73 -1.83
CA ALA A 291 24.67 0.41 -2.59
C ALA A 291 24.53 -0.91 -3.35
N TYR A 292 25.16 -0.96 -4.52
CA TYR A 292 25.48 -2.20 -5.21
C TYR A 292 26.87 -2.65 -4.75
N ILE A 293 26.97 -3.86 -4.23
CA ILE A 293 28.18 -4.39 -3.61
C ILE A 293 28.75 -5.49 -4.50
N HIS A 294 30.02 -5.35 -4.85
CA HIS A 294 30.74 -6.30 -5.67
C HIS A 294 32.19 -6.35 -5.21
N GLN A 295 32.79 -7.55 -5.15
CA GLN A 295 34.16 -7.78 -4.66
C GLN A 295 34.50 -7.01 -3.36
N ALA A 296 33.55 -6.94 -2.42
CA ALA A 296 33.62 -6.30 -1.12
C ALA A 296 33.94 -4.80 -1.17
N HIS A 297 33.42 -4.12 -2.19
CA HIS A 297 33.40 -2.67 -2.30
C HIS A 297 32.03 -2.20 -2.80
N ILE A 298 31.76 -0.91 -2.58
CA ILE A 298 30.65 -0.20 -3.24
C ILE A 298 31.05 -0.06 -4.71
N ASP A 299 30.22 -0.58 -5.60
CA ASP A 299 30.38 -0.56 -7.05
C ASP A 299 29.10 0.01 -7.68
N GLU A 300 29.12 0.25 -8.99
CA GLU A 300 27.95 0.73 -9.72
C GLU A 300 27.19 -0.42 -10.39
N PRO A 301 25.85 -0.42 -10.33
CA PRO A 301 25.05 -1.29 -11.18
C PRO A 301 25.16 -0.83 -12.65
N SER A 302 24.56 -1.57 -13.58
CA SER A 302 24.60 -1.19 -14.99
C SER A 302 24.11 0.24 -15.27
N ASP A 303 24.70 0.92 -16.27
CA ASP A 303 24.28 2.26 -16.71
C ASP A 303 22.78 2.36 -16.97
N PHE A 304 22.17 1.24 -17.39
CA PHE A 304 20.73 1.16 -17.59
C PHE A 304 19.97 1.42 -16.28
N VAL A 305 20.41 0.86 -15.16
CA VAL A 305 19.81 1.08 -13.83
C VAL A 305 19.97 2.53 -13.37
N LEU A 306 21.10 3.16 -13.69
CA LEU A 306 21.39 4.54 -13.28
C LEU A 306 20.71 5.59 -14.18
N GLY A 307 20.47 5.24 -15.45
CA GLY A 307 19.85 6.11 -16.44
C GLY A 307 18.36 6.41 -16.20
N GLU A 308 17.86 7.41 -16.91
CA GLU A 308 16.47 7.89 -16.80
C GLU A 308 15.43 6.79 -17.09
N GLU A 309 15.67 5.99 -18.13
CA GLU A 309 14.85 4.82 -18.47
C GLU A 309 14.80 3.78 -17.35
N GLY A 310 15.94 3.52 -16.71
CA GLY A 310 16.01 2.63 -15.55
C GLY A 310 15.18 3.13 -14.39
N LYS A 311 15.27 4.42 -14.08
CA LYS A 311 14.45 5.05 -13.02
C LYS A 311 12.95 4.98 -13.33
N LYS A 312 12.53 5.30 -14.57
CA LYS A 312 11.12 5.17 -14.99
C LYS A 312 10.60 3.74 -14.81
N ARG A 313 11.41 2.74 -15.16
CA ARG A 313 11.05 1.32 -15.00
C ARG A 313 11.08 0.87 -13.54
N GLU A 314 12.03 1.35 -12.74
CA GLU A 314 12.09 1.16 -11.29
C GLU A 314 10.80 1.64 -10.63
N ASP A 315 10.37 2.87 -10.92
CA ASP A 315 9.14 3.44 -10.37
C ASP A 315 7.89 2.70 -10.89
N LYS A 316 7.86 2.35 -12.18
CA LYS A 316 6.75 1.57 -12.74
C LYS A 316 6.65 0.18 -12.11
N LEU A 317 7.76 -0.49 -11.86
CA LEU A 317 7.79 -1.79 -11.18
C LEU A 317 7.36 -1.66 -9.73
N TRP A 318 7.85 -0.65 -9.02
CA TRP A 318 7.41 -0.38 -7.67
C TRP A 318 5.89 -0.18 -7.62
N ASN A 319 5.34 0.63 -8.53
CA ASN A 319 3.90 0.87 -8.59
C ASN A 319 3.10 -0.37 -9.07
N GLY A 320 3.67 -1.18 -9.99
CA GLY A 320 3.04 -2.38 -10.55
C GLY A 320 3.10 -3.63 -9.66
N THR A 321 4.13 -3.80 -8.83
CA THR A 321 4.18 -4.89 -7.80
C THR A 321 3.09 -4.70 -6.75
N MET A 322 2.50 -3.51 -6.70
CA MET A 322 1.71 -2.99 -5.58
C MET A 322 0.32 -2.59 -6.08
N LYS A 323 -0.48 -3.54 -6.59
CA LYS A 323 -1.94 -3.35 -6.60
C LYS A 323 -2.33 -3.04 -5.16
N LYS A 324 -2.79 -1.80 -4.89
CA LYS A 324 -2.73 -1.11 -3.58
C LYS A 324 -2.64 -2.04 -2.37
N SER A 325 -1.43 -2.53 -2.14
CA SER A 325 -1.12 -3.51 -1.11
C SER A 325 -0.88 -2.75 0.18
N MET A 326 -0.72 -3.43 1.32
CA MET A 326 -0.27 -2.78 2.56
C MET A 326 0.96 -1.88 2.33
N LEU A 327 1.75 -2.17 1.30
CA LEU A 327 3.00 -1.51 1.00
C LEU A 327 2.86 -0.21 0.19
N SER A 328 1.89 -0.11 -0.73
CA SER A 328 1.57 1.18 -1.37
C SER A 328 0.93 2.13 -0.35
N PHE A 329 0.07 1.57 0.50
CA PHE A 329 -0.51 2.27 1.62
C PHE A 329 0.60 2.86 2.50
N LEU A 330 1.59 2.06 2.90
CA LEU A 330 2.73 2.55 3.69
C LEU A 330 3.60 3.57 2.94
N TYR A 331 3.77 3.44 1.61
CA TYR A 331 4.49 4.43 0.79
C TYR A 331 3.79 5.78 0.80
N ASP A 332 2.50 5.80 0.48
CA ASP A 332 1.68 7.01 0.47
C ASP A 332 1.64 7.64 1.85
N GLN A 333 1.61 6.80 2.87
CA GLN A 333 1.53 7.22 4.25
C GLN A 333 2.84 7.81 4.79
N CYS A 334 3.99 7.33 4.33
CA CYS A 334 5.31 7.86 4.66
C CYS A 334 5.70 9.08 3.80
N GLY A 335 4.97 9.36 2.71
CA GLY A 335 5.12 10.57 1.91
C GLY A 335 4.67 11.83 2.66
N ALA A 336 5.15 13.01 2.25
CA ALA A 336 4.66 14.26 2.82
C ALA A 336 3.17 14.43 2.51
N ALA A 337 2.39 14.94 3.47
CA ALA A 337 1.02 15.32 3.22
C ALA A 337 0.96 16.42 2.16
N PRO A 338 0.10 16.30 1.13
CA PRO A 338 -0.06 17.35 0.13
C PRO A 338 -0.43 18.70 0.76
N PRO A 339 -0.12 19.83 0.09
CA PRO A 339 -0.49 21.14 0.59
C PRO A 339 -2.02 21.31 0.63
N VAL A 340 -2.46 22.21 1.51
CA VAL A 340 -3.87 22.62 1.60
C VAL A 340 -4.25 23.38 0.32
N ALA A 341 -5.27 22.92 -0.41
CA ALA A 341 -5.84 23.68 -1.51
C ALA A 341 -6.46 24.99 -0.99
N ARG A 342 -6.39 26.08 -1.77
CA ARG A 342 -6.96 27.38 -1.38
C ARG A 342 -7.86 27.91 -2.47
N ALA A 343 -8.96 28.53 -2.05
CA ALA A 343 -9.90 29.26 -2.91
C ALA A 343 -10.49 30.45 -2.13
N ASP A 344 -11.07 31.41 -2.85
CA ASP A 344 -11.90 32.45 -2.23
C ASP A 344 -13.30 31.90 -1.99
N LEU A 345 -13.71 31.85 -0.72
CA LEU A 345 -15.04 31.38 -0.33
C LEU A 345 -16.02 32.52 -0.03
N LYS A 346 -15.65 33.78 -0.18
CA LYS A 346 -16.57 34.91 0.08
C LYS A 346 -17.86 34.77 -0.72
N GLY A 347 -19.00 34.98 -0.04
CA GLY A 347 -20.33 34.82 -0.65
C GLY A 347 -20.76 33.37 -0.89
N LYS A 348 -19.95 32.37 -0.50
CA LYS A 348 -20.25 30.94 -0.66
C LYS A 348 -20.74 30.30 0.64
N THR A 349 -21.53 29.25 0.49
CA THR A 349 -22.01 28.41 1.60
C THR A 349 -21.30 27.06 1.59
N VAL A 350 -20.70 26.69 2.71
CA VAL A 350 -20.05 25.39 2.93
C VAL A 350 -20.76 24.64 4.05
N LEU A 351 -21.20 23.41 3.77
CA LEU A 351 -21.83 22.52 4.73
C LEU A 351 -20.97 21.26 4.90
N VAL A 352 -20.53 21.01 6.13
CA VAL A 352 -19.71 19.84 6.48
C VAL A 352 -20.48 18.95 7.45
N VAL A 353 -20.78 17.71 7.02
CA VAL A 353 -21.44 16.70 7.86
C VAL A 353 -20.40 15.89 8.61
N GLY A 354 -20.50 15.83 9.94
CA GLY A 354 -19.51 15.21 10.82
C GLY A 354 -18.33 16.14 11.11
N ALA A 355 -18.61 17.35 11.61
CA ALA A 355 -17.65 18.45 11.69
C ALA A 355 -17.14 18.79 13.10
N ASN A 356 -17.53 18.05 14.15
CA ASN A 356 -17.21 18.40 15.53
C ASN A 356 -15.82 17.92 16.00
N THR A 357 -15.27 16.86 15.41
CA THR A 357 -13.93 16.32 15.74
C THR A 357 -13.22 15.80 14.48
N GLY A 358 -11.92 15.48 14.64
CA GLY A 358 -11.12 14.82 13.61
C GLY A 358 -11.06 15.57 12.27
N LEU A 359 -11.11 14.80 11.17
CA LEU A 359 -10.93 15.29 9.80
C LEU A 359 -11.92 16.40 9.40
N GLY A 360 -13.20 16.25 9.78
CA GLY A 360 -14.23 17.24 9.45
C GLY A 360 -14.02 18.57 10.15
N PHE A 361 -13.58 18.55 11.42
CA PHE A 361 -13.25 19.76 12.18
C PHE A 361 -12.00 20.46 11.65
N GLU A 362 -10.99 19.71 11.25
CA GLU A 362 -9.78 20.29 10.64
C GLU A 362 -10.09 20.90 9.26
N ALA A 363 -10.95 20.25 8.47
CA ALA A 363 -11.43 20.82 7.22
C ALA A 363 -12.19 22.14 7.42
N THR A 364 -13.02 22.25 8.49
CA THR A 364 -13.75 23.49 8.77
C THR A 364 -12.82 24.64 9.17
N LYS A 365 -11.70 24.37 9.85
CA LYS A 365 -10.66 25.40 10.07
C LYS A 365 -10.06 25.92 8.78
N HIS A 366 -9.76 25.04 7.83
CA HIS A 366 -9.26 25.47 6.52
C HIS A 366 -10.29 26.29 5.76
N PHE A 367 -11.56 25.86 5.74
CA PHE A 367 -12.63 26.64 5.11
C PHE A 367 -12.83 27.99 5.79
N ALA A 368 -12.84 28.07 7.12
CA ALA A 368 -12.98 29.31 7.87
C ALA A 368 -11.93 30.37 7.49
N VAL A 369 -10.66 29.96 7.31
CA VAL A 369 -9.58 30.85 6.86
C VAL A 369 -9.79 31.36 5.42
N MET A 370 -10.53 30.62 4.58
CA MET A 370 -10.92 31.05 3.23
C MET A 370 -12.13 31.99 3.20
N GLY A 371 -12.75 32.25 4.35
CA GLY A 371 -13.79 33.25 4.54
C GLY A 371 -15.12 32.99 3.82
N PRO A 372 -15.77 31.82 3.97
CA PRO A 372 -17.12 31.59 3.49
C PRO A 372 -18.11 32.62 4.05
N GLU A 373 -19.23 32.83 3.35
CA GLU A 373 -20.32 33.62 3.94
C GLU A 373 -21.03 32.84 5.03
N ARG A 374 -21.22 31.53 4.80
CA ARG A 374 -21.82 30.60 5.77
C ARG A 374 -20.98 29.32 5.84
N LEU A 375 -20.62 28.93 7.06
CA LEU A 375 -19.93 27.67 7.34
C LEU A 375 -20.75 26.88 8.34
N ILE A 376 -21.41 25.83 7.85
CA ILE A 376 -22.35 25.01 8.61
C ILE A 376 -21.65 23.73 9.06
N LEU A 377 -21.53 23.56 10.37
CA LEU A 377 -21.03 22.35 11.01
C LEU A 377 -22.23 21.48 11.39
N ALA A 378 -22.50 20.46 10.58
CA ALA A 378 -23.57 19.51 10.85
C ALA A 378 -23.05 18.39 11.78
N CYS A 379 -23.60 18.31 12.99
CA CYS A 379 -23.11 17.44 14.07
C CYS A 379 -24.25 16.69 14.76
N ARG A 380 -23.96 15.51 15.33
CA ARG A 380 -24.97 14.72 16.06
C ARG A 380 -25.27 15.27 17.46
N ASN A 381 -24.23 15.69 18.17
CA ASN A 381 -24.33 16.09 19.57
C ASN A 381 -24.13 17.60 19.71
N GLN A 382 -25.08 18.26 20.38
CA GLN A 382 -25.10 19.70 20.53
C GLN A 382 -23.89 20.24 21.29
N GLU A 383 -23.64 19.75 22.50
CA GLU A 383 -22.53 20.21 23.35
C GLU A 383 -21.17 20.11 22.64
N LYS A 384 -20.89 18.97 21.99
CA LYS A 384 -19.65 18.76 21.22
C LYS A 384 -19.58 19.67 20.00
N GLY A 385 -20.71 19.98 19.39
CA GLY A 385 -20.81 20.90 18.26
C GLY A 385 -20.54 22.35 18.67
N GLU A 386 -21.13 22.81 19.77
CA GLU A 386 -20.93 24.15 20.33
C GLU A 386 -19.46 24.33 20.74
N ALA A 387 -18.88 23.33 21.41
CA ALA A 387 -17.46 23.33 21.75
C ALA A 387 -16.55 23.29 20.50
N ALA A 388 -17.01 22.74 19.38
CA ALA A 388 -16.27 22.81 18.12
C ALA A 388 -16.31 24.22 17.52
N ILE A 389 -17.46 24.90 17.52
CA ILE A 389 -17.57 26.28 17.05
C ILE A 389 -16.66 27.22 17.84
N GLN A 390 -16.65 27.10 19.17
CA GLN A 390 -15.78 27.93 20.00
C GLN A 390 -14.30 27.73 19.64
N ARG A 391 -13.85 26.47 19.55
CA ARG A 391 -12.46 26.16 19.16
C ARG A 391 -12.12 26.63 17.75
N LEU A 392 -13.09 26.61 16.82
CA LEU A 392 -12.93 27.11 15.46
C LEU A 392 -12.74 28.63 15.45
N GLU A 393 -13.56 29.37 16.19
CA GLU A 393 -13.44 30.84 16.34
C GLU A 393 -12.09 31.20 16.97
N GLU A 394 -11.70 30.54 18.05
CA GLU A 394 -10.40 30.77 18.72
C GLU A 394 -9.21 30.51 17.79
N ALA A 395 -9.27 29.46 16.97
CA ALA A 395 -8.17 29.08 16.08
C ALA A 395 -8.06 29.92 14.80
N THR A 396 -9.16 30.53 14.34
CA THR A 396 -9.22 31.14 12.99
C THR A 396 -9.71 32.59 12.99
N GLY A 397 -10.34 33.06 14.07
CA GLY A 397 -11.03 34.35 14.15
C GLY A 397 -12.35 34.41 13.39
N TYR A 398 -12.80 33.31 12.78
CA TYR A 398 -14.03 33.26 11.98
C TYR A 398 -15.27 33.10 12.87
N LYS A 399 -16.18 34.08 12.82
CA LYS A 399 -17.34 34.17 13.73
C LYS A 399 -18.69 33.77 13.14
N LYS A 400 -18.73 33.42 11.85
CA LYS A 400 -19.97 33.08 11.13
C LYS A 400 -20.17 31.56 11.00
N ALA A 401 -19.64 30.78 11.94
CA ALA A 401 -19.82 29.33 11.96
C ALA A 401 -21.17 28.99 12.61
N GLU A 402 -21.93 28.07 12.01
CA GLU A 402 -23.26 27.68 12.48
C GLU A 402 -23.28 26.19 12.87
N LEU A 403 -23.92 25.87 14.00
CA LEU A 403 -24.15 24.48 14.42
C LEU A 403 -25.52 24.03 13.96
N TRP A 404 -25.56 22.95 13.17
CA TRP A 404 -26.81 22.33 12.78
C TRP A 404 -26.82 20.86 13.24
N LEU A 405 -27.92 20.41 13.83
CA LEU A 405 -28.01 19.05 14.39
C LEU A 405 -28.52 18.06 13.34
N VAL A 406 -27.83 16.94 13.20
CA VAL A 406 -28.29 15.80 12.39
C VAL A 406 -27.78 14.49 12.98
N ASP A 407 -28.69 13.55 13.23
CA ASP A 407 -28.35 12.17 13.56
C ASP A 407 -28.55 11.28 12.34
N LEU A 408 -27.45 10.83 11.75
CA LEU A 408 -27.47 9.94 10.59
C LEU A 408 -27.93 8.51 10.93
N ALA A 409 -28.07 8.16 12.20
CA ALA A 409 -28.69 6.91 12.62
C ALA A 409 -30.22 7.00 12.69
N GLU A 410 -30.82 8.14 12.32
CA GLU A 410 -32.27 8.35 12.28
C GLU A 410 -32.69 9.09 10.99
N PHE A 411 -33.42 8.41 10.11
CA PHE A 411 -33.89 9.00 8.86
C PHE A 411 -34.82 10.20 9.08
N SER A 412 -35.63 10.19 10.15
CA SER A 412 -36.46 11.33 10.54
C SER A 412 -35.61 12.58 10.83
N SER A 413 -34.49 12.43 11.53
CA SER A 413 -33.53 13.52 11.77
C SER A 413 -32.89 14.00 10.47
N THR A 414 -32.52 13.06 9.58
CA THR A 414 -31.95 13.38 8.27
C THR A 414 -32.93 14.17 7.39
N ARG A 415 -34.21 13.78 7.34
CA ARG A 415 -35.25 14.52 6.60
C ARG A 415 -35.50 15.90 7.18
N ALA A 416 -35.60 16.03 8.50
CA ALA A 416 -35.79 17.32 9.16
C ALA A 416 -34.61 18.28 8.89
N PHE A 417 -33.39 17.74 8.84
CA PHE A 417 -32.21 18.52 8.46
C PHE A 417 -32.28 19.02 7.02
N VAL A 418 -32.71 18.17 6.09
CA VAL A 418 -32.95 18.55 4.68
C VAL A 418 -34.03 19.62 4.57
N ASP A 419 -35.16 19.45 5.26
CA ASP A 419 -36.28 20.41 5.22
C ASP A 419 -35.82 21.79 5.67
N ARG A 420 -35.01 21.85 6.74
CA ARG A 420 -34.37 23.09 7.18
C ARG A 420 -33.43 23.65 6.12
N ALA A 421 -32.56 22.82 5.54
CA ALA A 421 -31.60 23.27 4.54
C ALA A 421 -32.29 23.85 3.29
N LEU A 422 -33.31 23.17 2.76
CA LEU A 422 -34.08 23.63 1.60
C LEU A 422 -34.90 24.90 1.88
N LYS A 423 -35.24 25.15 3.15
CA LYS A 423 -35.96 26.35 3.59
C LYS A 423 -35.02 27.54 3.83
N ASP A 424 -33.91 27.31 4.52
CA ASP A 424 -33.07 28.36 5.11
C ASP A 424 -31.81 28.67 4.28
N LEU A 425 -31.46 27.84 3.29
CA LEU A 425 -30.30 28.05 2.42
C LEU A 425 -30.76 28.48 1.02
N GLU A 426 -30.35 29.68 0.60
CA GLU A 426 -30.51 30.14 -0.78
C GLU A 426 -29.41 29.62 -1.72
N ARG A 427 -28.34 29.06 -1.14
CA ARG A 427 -27.10 28.69 -1.83
C ARG A 427 -26.35 27.60 -1.06
N LEU A 428 -25.80 26.61 -1.77
CA LEU A 428 -24.93 25.55 -1.24
C LEU A 428 -23.81 25.22 -2.25
N ASP A 429 -22.63 25.83 -2.07
CA ASP A 429 -21.50 25.65 -2.99
C ASP A 429 -20.70 24.37 -2.70
N VAL A 430 -20.60 23.97 -1.43
CA VAL A 430 -19.87 22.76 -1.01
C VAL A 430 -20.70 21.98 -0.01
N LEU A 431 -21.02 20.74 -0.37
CA LEU A 431 -21.57 19.72 0.51
C LEU A 431 -20.50 18.64 0.76
N LEU A 432 -19.90 18.64 1.95
CA LEU A 432 -18.88 17.67 2.36
C LEU A 432 -19.49 16.62 3.30
N LEU A 433 -19.70 15.42 2.77
CA LEU A 433 -20.25 14.26 3.48
C LEU A 433 -19.12 13.46 4.12
N ASN A 434 -18.66 13.91 5.29
CA ASN A 434 -17.52 13.34 6.01
C ASN A 434 -17.89 12.34 7.11
N ALA A 435 -19.08 12.47 7.70
CA ALA A 435 -19.48 11.65 8.84
C ALA A 435 -19.34 10.15 8.55
N ALA A 436 -18.82 9.42 9.53
CA ALA A 436 -18.70 7.98 9.46
C ALA A 436 -18.68 7.39 10.86
N MET A 437 -18.94 6.08 10.95
CA MET A 437 -18.69 5.26 12.13
C MET A 437 -18.09 3.92 11.75
N ALA A 438 -17.38 3.31 12.71
CA ALA A 438 -16.90 1.95 12.60
C ALA A 438 -17.16 1.25 13.93
N SER A 439 -17.96 0.18 13.90
CA SER A 439 -18.23 -0.67 15.07
C SER A 439 -17.61 -2.05 14.84
N PRO A 440 -17.04 -2.71 15.87
CA PRO A 440 -16.62 -4.10 15.79
C PRO A 440 -17.81 -5.08 15.86
N ASN A 441 -18.97 -4.64 16.35
CA ASN A 441 -20.13 -5.48 16.62
C ASN A 441 -21.37 -5.03 15.83
N TYR A 442 -22.16 -6.00 15.37
CA TYR A 442 -23.44 -5.73 14.74
C TYR A 442 -24.38 -5.01 15.72
N SER A 443 -24.95 -3.90 15.26
CA SER A 443 -26.02 -3.20 15.96
C SER A 443 -26.98 -2.61 14.94
N GLN A 444 -28.25 -2.43 15.35
CA GLN A 444 -29.25 -1.78 14.51
C GLN A 444 -29.56 -0.38 15.03
N THR A 445 -29.83 0.51 14.11
CA THR A 445 -30.41 1.83 14.39
C THR A 445 -31.89 1.71 14.76
N LYS A 446 -32.50 2.84 15.12
CA LYS A 446 -33.96 2.90 15.37
C LYS A 446 -34.78 2.61 14.11
N ASP A 447 -34.20 2.83 12.93
CA ASP A 447 -34.85 2.54 11.65
C ASP A 447 -34.68 1.07 11.20
N GLY A 448 -34.04 0.22 12.03
CA GLY A 448 -33.90 -1.21 11.78
C GLY A 448 -32.74 -1.59 10.85
N TRP A 449 -31.92 -0.64 10.44
CA TRP A 449 -30.75 -0.89 9.58
C TRP A 449 -29.50 -1.12 10.40
N GLU A 450 -28.55 -1.86 9.84
CA GLU A 450 -27.21 -1.98 10.41
C GLU A 450 -26.57 -0.59 10.55
N SER A 451 -26.09 -0.29 11.75
CA SER A 451 -25.60 1.02 12.16
C SER A 451 -24.58 1.68 11.21
N ALA A 452 -23.53 0.96 10.81
CA ALA A 452 -22.48 1.49 9.95
C ALA A 452 -22.98 1.68 8.53
N LEU A 453 -23.76 0.73 7.99
CA LEU A 453 -24.38 0.85 6.67
C LEU A 453 -25.34 2.05 6.59
N GLN A 454 -26.17 2.27 7.61
CA GLN A 454 -27.07 3.43 7.60
C GLN A 454 -26.29 4.74 7.69
N VAL A 455 -25.39 4.88 8.66
CA VAL A 455 -24.66 6.13 8.89
C VAL A 455 -23.68 6.45 7.76
N ASN A 456 -22.94 5.47 7.25
CA ASN A 456 -21.87 5.70 6.28
C ASN A 456 -22.34 5.74 4.84
N ASP A 457 -23.50 5.13 4.52
CA ASP A 457 -23.99 4.98 3.15
C ASP A 457 -25.42 5.52 3.00
N LEU A 458 -26.42 4.93 3.66
CA LEU A 458 -27.84 5.23 3.37
C LEU A 458 -28.21 6.68 3.69
N SER A 459 -27.93 7.16 4.90
CA SER A 459 -28.29 8.51 5.34
C SER A 459 -27.47 9.58 4.62
N LEU A 460 -26.19 9.32 4.30
CA LEU A 460 -25.39 10.24 3.49
C LEU A 460 -25.87 10.31 2.05
N SER A 461 -26.24 9.17 1.45
CA SER A 461 -26.83 9.14 0.12
C SER A 461 -28.17 9.85 0.08
N LEU A 462 -29.00 9.70 1.12
CA LEU A 462 -30.25 10.44 1.30
C LEU A 462 -30.01 11.95 1.35
N LEU A 463 -29.04 12.41 2.14
CA LEU A 463 -28.64 13.83 2.17
C LEU A 463 -28.16 14.32 0.80
N ALA A 464 -27.28 13.57 0.13
CA ALA A 464 -26.75 13.93 -1.17
C ALA A 464 -27.87 14.10 -2.21
N LEU A 465 -28.80 13.14 -2.27
CA LEU A 465 -29.90 13.14 -3.24
C LEU A 465 -30.91 14.24 -2.93
N LEU A 466 -31.34 14.41 -1.67
CA LEU A 466 -32.36 15.40 -1.34
C LEU A 466 -31.84 16.85 -1.36
N LEU A 467 -30.54 17.07 -1.15
CA LEU A 467 -29.91 18.40 -1.29
C LEU A 467 -29.43 18.69 -2.72
N LEU A 468 -29.39 17.69 -3.60
CA LEU A 468 -28.97 17.87 -4.99
C LEU A 468 -29.72 18.99 -5.72
N PRO A 469 -31.05 19.16 -5.59
CA PRO A 469 -31.75 20.27 -6.24
C PRO A 469 -31.19 21.65 -5.87
N LEU A 470 -30.88 21.87 -4.59
CA LEU A 470 -30.28 23.13 -4.09
C LEU A 470 -28.84 23.31 -4.61
N VAL A 471 -28.06 22.24 -4.69
CA VAL A 471 -26.68 22.27 -5.23
C VAL A 471 -26.68 22.57 -6.74
N SER A 472 -27.62 21.99 -7.49
CA SER A 472 -27.83 22.28 -8.92
C SER A 472 -28.29 23.72 -9.14
N GLU A 473 -29.31 24.18 -8.39
CA GLU A 473 -29.77 25.57 -8.47
C GLU A 473 -28.63 26.54 -8.13
N THR A 474 -27.79 26.21 -7.15
CA THR A 474 -26.62 27.02 -6.82
C THR A 474 -25.65 27.13 -8.00
N SER A 475 -25.37 26.01 -8.68
CA SER A 475 -24.44 26.00 -9.81
C SER A 475 -24.97 26.83 -10.97
N GLU A 476 -26.26 26.70 -11.29
CA GLU A 476 -26.93 27.44 -12.36
C GLU A 476 -27.05 28.93 -12.04
N LYS A 477 -27.67 29.28 -10.89
CA LYS A 477 -28.00 30.66 -10.51
C LYS A 477 -26.76 31.52 -10.29
N PHE A 478 -25.69 30.95 -9.75
CA PHE A 478 -24.46 31.68 -9.43
C PHE A 478 -23.32 31.42 -10.42
N ASN A 479 -23.54 30.62 -11.47
CA ASN A 479 -22.55 30.23 -12.47
C ASN A 479 -21.25 29.71 -11.83
N VAL A 480 -21.38 28.69 -10.97
CA VAL A 480 -20.27 28.06 -10.24
C VAL A 480 -20.31 26.55 -10.39
N HIS A 481 -19.19 25.89 -10.13
CA HIS A 481 -19.15 24.44 -9.97
C HIS A 481 -19.39 24.07 -8.50
N ALA A 482 -20.66 23.94 -8.10
CA ALA A 482 -20.97 23.46 -6.76
C ALA A 482 -20.55 21.99 -6.62
N ARG A 483 -20.15 21.58 -5.41
CA ARG A 483 -19.49 20.29 -5.19
C ARG A 483 -20.17 19.45 -4.11
N ILE A 484 -20.42 18.19 -4.43
CA ILE A 484 -20.75 17.13 -3.48
C ILE A 484 -19.51 16.26 -3.31
N VAL A 485 -18.94 16.25 -2.12
CA VAL A 485 -17.70 15.53 -1.81
C VAL A 485 -17.99 14.47 -0.77
N ILE A 486 -17.74 13.21 -1.12
CA ILE A 486 -18.06 12.05 -0.30
C ILE A 486 -16.77 11.46 0.25
N VAL A 487 -16.65 11.35 1.57
CA VAL A 487 -15.42 10.83 2.19
C VAL A 487 -15.43 9.30 2.15
N SER A 488 -14.62 8.76 1.24
CA SER A 488 -14.31 7.33 1.13
C SER A 488 -13.00 7.01 1.87
N SER A 489 -12.33 5.91 1.53
CA SER A 489 -11.06 5.49 2.10
C SER A 489 -10.33 4.51 1.17
N GLU A 490 -9.00 4.46 1.24
CA GLU A 490 -8.19 3.45 0.55
C GLU A 490 -8.56 2.01 0.92
N VAL A 491 -9.18 1.80 2.07
CA VAL A 491 -9.57 0.44 2.48
C VAL A 491 -10.57 -0.22 1.52
N HIS A 492 -11.22 0.56 0.63
CA HIS A 492 -12.11 0.04 -0.41
C HIS A 492 -11.41 -0.89 -1.41
N TYR A 493 -10.08 -0.81 -1.59
CA TYR A 493 -9.32 -1.76 -2.42
C TYR A 493 -9.26 -3.17 -1.78
N TRP A 494 -9.58 -3.30 -0.49
CA TRP A 494 -9.51 -4.57 0.24
C TRP A 494 -10.86 -5.23 0.48
N THR A 495 -11.94 -4.59 0.03
CA THR A 495 -13.29 -5.16 0.01
C THR A 495 -13.33 -6.38 -0.90
N ARG A 496 -14.08 -7.40 -0.49
CA ARG A 496 -14.34 -8.61 -1.28
C ARG A 496 -15.83 -8.95 -1.20
N PHE A 497 -16.65 -8.16 -1.88
CA PHE A 497 -18.03 -8.55 -2.09
C PHE A 497 -18.07 -9.87 -2.85
N LYS A 498 -18.90 -10.78 -2.34
CA LYS A 498 -19.26 -11.99 -3.05
C LYS A 498 -20.33 -11.66 -4.07
N ASP A 499 -20.43 -12.47 -5.12
CA ASP A 499 -21.40 -12.22 -6.20
C ASP A 499 -22.86 -12.32 -5.70
N ASP A 500 -23.10 -13.08 -4.63
CA ASP A 500 -24.40 -13.18 -3.94
C ASP A 500 -24.99 -11.82 -3.52
N VAL A 501 -24.16 -10.83 -3.22
CA VAL A 501 -24.58 -9.47 -2.89
C VAL A 501 -25.28 -8.83 -4.09
N PHE A 502 -24.70 -8.97 -5.26
CA PHE A 502 -25.19 -8.37 -6.51
C PHE A 502 -26.33 -9.18 -7.13
N GLU A 503 -26.41 -10.48 -6.84
CA GLU A 503 -27.50 -11.36 -7.27
C GLU A 503 -28.73 -11.30 -6.33
N SER A 504 -28.56 -10.73 -5.14
CA SER A 504 -29.65 -10.63 -4.17
C SER A 504 -30.79 -9.72 -4.65
N PRO A 505 -32.03 -9.94 -4.18
CA PRO A 505 -33.16 -9.07 -4.52
C PRO A 505 -32.91 -7.60 -4.20
N ASN A 506 -32.21 -7.31 -3.10
CA ASN A 506 -31.72 -5.97 -2.78
C ASN A 506 -30.44 -6.07 -1.93
N ALA A 507 -29.35 -5.54 -2.46
CA ALA A 507 -28.02 -5.64 -1.86
C ALA A 507 -27.96 -4.95 -0.49
N PHE A 508 -28.58 -3.78 -0.32
CA PHE A 508 -28.57 -3.08 0.97
C PHE A 508 -29.35 -3.84 2.04
N LYS A 509 -30.53 -4.39 1.70
CA LYS A 509 -31.32 -5.22 2.63
C LYS A 509 -30.54 -6.47 3.04
N LEU A 510 -29.86 -7.14 2.10
CA LEU A 510 -28.99 -8.28 2.42
C LEU A 510 -27.80 -7.86 3.29
N LEU A 511 -27.08 -6.80 2.92
CA LEU A 511 -25.91 -6.31 3.65
C LEU A 511 -26.28 -5.87 5.07
N SER A 512 -27.52 -5.42 5.29
CA SER A 512 -28.04 -5.03 6.61
C SER A 512 -28.55 -6.20 7.45
N SER A 513 -28.76 -7.39 6.88
CA SER A 513 -29.40 -8.48 7.61
C SER A 513 -28.47 -9.05 8.67
N LYS A 514 -29.06 -9.49 9.78
CA LYS A 514 -28.31 -10.08 10.89
C LYS A 514 -27.63 -11.39 10.47
N GLU A 515 -28.28 -12.15 9.60
CA GLU A 515 -27.82 -13.42 9.07
C GLU A 515 -26.57 -13.25 8.18
N TYR A 516 -26.55 -12.18 7.37
CA TYR A 516 -25.39 -11.86 6.54
C TYR A 516 -24.23 -11.28 7.37
N CYS A 517 -24.54 -10.54 8.45
CA CYS A 517 -23.57 -9.89 9.33
C CYS A 517 -22.84 -10.86 10.29
N THR A 518 -22.30 -11.96 9.78
CA THR A 518 -21.42 -12.86 10.53
C THR A 518 -20.18 -12.12 11.05
N PRO A 519 -19.54 -12.56 12.16
CA PRO A 519 -18.36 -11.88 12.70
C PRO A 519 -17.22 -11.68 11.68
N LEU A 520 -17.01 -12.63 10.76
CA LEU A 520 -15.99 -12.56 9.71
C LEU A 520 -16.30 -11.49 8.66
N ILE A 521 -17.58 -11.34 8.27
CA ILE A 521 -18.04 -10.30 7.35
C ILE A 521 -17.97 -8.95 8.07
N PHE A 522 -18.49 -8.88 9.29
CA PHE A 522 -18.56 -7.65 10.06
C PHE A 522 -17.18 -7.08 10.42
N ALA A 523 -16.16 -7.94 10.59
CA ALA A 523 -14.78 -7.52 10.75
C ALA A 523 -14.27 -6.62 9.61
N LYS A 524 -14.87 -6.73 8.41
CA LYS A 524 -14.56 -5.97 7.19
C LYS A 524 -15.64 -4.94 6.83
N ARG A 525 -16.71 -4.80 7.61
CA ARG A 525 -17.88 -3.94 7.29
C ARG A 525 -17.49 -2.52 6.87
N TYR A 526 -16.54 -1.90 7.58
CA TYR A 526 -16.10 -0.56 7.24
C TYR A 526 -15.51 -0.46 5.82
N LEU A 527 -14.75 -1.48 5.37
CA LEU A 527 -14.21 -1.54 4.02
C LEU A 527 -15.35 -1.53 3.00
N ASP A 528 -16.38 -2.35 3.25
CA ASP A 528 -17.56 -2.46 2.40
C ASP A 528 -18.27 -1.11 2.26
N THR A 529 -18.52 -0.40 3.37
CA THR A 529 -19.14 0.95 3.34
C THR A 529 -18.31 1.94 2.53
N LYS A 530 -16.98 1.86 2.59
CA LYS A 530 -16.12 2.77 1.82
C LYS A 530 -16.11 2.45 0.33
N LEU A 531 -16.29 1.18 -0.06
CA LEU A 531 -16.50 0.81 -1.46
C LEU A 531 -17.88 1.25 -1.98
N LEU A 532 -18.93 1.11 -1.18
CA LEU A 532 -20.29 1.57 -1.53
C LEU A 532 -20.31 3.08 -1.82
N ASN A 533 -19.60 3.89 -1.02
CA ASN A 533 -19.41 5.33 -1.32
C ASN A 533 -18.76 5.60 -2.68
N ILE A 534 -17.83 4.76 -3.15
CA ILE A 534 -17.24 4.90 -4.50
C ILE A 534 -18.27 4.59 -5.58
N PHE A 535 -19.01 3.49 -5.44
CA PHE A 535 -20.09 3.14 -6.37
C PHE A 535 -21.14 4.25 -6.44
N PHE A 536 -21.59 4.76 -5.28
CA PHE A 536 -22.58 5.83 -5.22
C PHE A 536 -22.08 7.11 -5.88
N THR A 537 -20.85 7.55 -5.59
CA THR A 537 -20.24 8.74 -6.21
C THR A 537 -20.25 8.64 -7.73
N ARG A 538 -19.82 7.50 -8.27
CA ARG A 538 -19.76 7.28 -9.72
C ARG A 538 -21.15 7.20 -10.34
N ALA A 539 -22.06 6.43 -9.74
CA ALA A 539 -23.43 6.28 -10.20
C ALA A 539 -24.16 7.62 -10.25
N LEU A 540 -24.04 8.42 -9.17
CA LEU A 540 -24.63 9.75 -9.05
C LEU A 540 -24.10 10.69 -10.14
N ASN A 541 -22.77 10.75 -10.32
CA ASN A 541 -22.15 11.59 -11.35
C ASN A 541 -22.56 11.18 -12.78
N ASN A 542 -22.55 9.88 -13.06
CA ASN A 542 -22.83 9.35 -14.39
C ASN A 542 -24.26 9.65 -14.85
N ARG A 543 -25.20 9.63 -13.91
CA ARG A 543 -26.63 9.83 -14.17
C ARG A 543 -27.05 11.30 -14.14
N LEU A 544 -26.27 12.19 -13.54
CA LEU A 544 -26.64 13.59 -13.36
C LEU A 544 -26.83 14.32 -14.71
N LYS A 545 -28.00 14.94 -14.92
CA LYS A 545 -28.27 15.80 -16.10
C LYS A 545 -27.45 17.08 -16.06
N ASP A 546 -27.43 17.72 -14.91
CA ASP A 546 -26.68 18.96 -14.68
C ASP A 546 -25.18 18.67 -14.58
N LYS A 547 -24.46 18.98 -15.66
CA LYS A 547 -23.02 18.79 -15.72
C LYS A 547 -22.24 19.92 -15.04
N SER A 548 -22.87 20.94 -14.46
CA SER A 548 -22.12 21.99 -13.75
C SER A 548 -21.69 21.54 -12.34
N VAL A 549 -22.47 20.65 -11.71
CA VAL A 549 -22.18 20.07 -10.40
C VAL A 549 -21.06 19.03 -10.48
N ILE A 550 -20.18 19.05 -9.48
CA ILE A 550 -19.07 18.11 -9.36
C ILE A 550 -19.34 17.16 -8.20
N VAL A 551 -19.37 15.86 -8.49
CA VAL A 551 -19.50 14.81 -7.47
C VAL A 551 -18.19 14.04 -7.43
N SER A 552 -17.56 13.93 -6.26
CA SER A 552 -16.27 13.24 -6.11
C SER A 552 -16.17 12.47 -4.80
N ALA A 553 -15.37 11.40 -4.80
CA ALA A 553 -15.03 10.64 -3.62
C ALA A 553 -13.59 10.97 -3.21
N VAL A 554 -13.35 11.17 -1.91
CA VAL A 554 -12.03 11.53 -1.41
C VAL A 554 -11.53 10.56 -0.36
N ASN A 555 -10.25 10.18 -0.45
CA ASN A 555 -9.55 9.42 0.57
C ASN A 555 -8.68 10.34 1.45
N PRO A 556 -8.92 10.42 2.77
CA PRO A 556 -8.07 11.17 3.68
C PRO A 556 -6.73 10.50 3.99
N ALA A 557 -6.41 9.36 3.38
CA ALA A 557 -5.34 8.45 3.81
C ALA A 557 -5.58 7.91 5.24
N PHE A 558 -4.58 7.26 5.82
CA PHE A 558 -4.70 6.74 7.18
C PHE A 558 -4.45 7.86 8.19
N CYS A 559 -5.46 8.20 8.98
CA CYS A 559 -5.38 9.30 9.94
C CYS A 559 -5.73 8.85 11.35
N TYR A 560 -5.20 9.56 12.34
CA TYR A 560 -5.68 9.45 13.71
C TYR A 560 -7.17 9.81 13.70
N SER A 561 -8.01 8.88 14.15
CA SER A 561 -9.45 9.08 14.14
C SER A 561 -10.08 8.50 15.38
N GLU A 562 -11.12 9.17 15.84
CA GLU A 562 -11.96 8.69 16.94
C GLU A 562 -12.84 7.49 16.52
N LEU A 563 -12.81 7.11 15.22
CA LEU A 563 -13.56 5.98 14.67
C LEU A 563 -13.12 4.62 15.25
N ARG A 564 -11.93 4.54 15.86
CA ARG A 564 -11.37 3.30 16.41
C ARG A 564 -11.43 3.21 17.94
N ARG A 565 -12.24 4.06 18.60
CA ARG A 565 -12.42 4.08 20.06
C ARG A 565 -12.70 2.71 20.69
N GLU A 566 -13.34 1.80 19.95
CA GLU A 566 -13.74 0.47 20.42
C GLU A 566 -12.79 -0.68 20.01
N ARG A 567 -11.69 -0.42 19.27
CA ARG A 567 -10.69 -1.43 18.87
C ARG A 567 -9.28 -1.08 19.38
N GLN A 568 -9.11 -1.02 20.71
CA GLN A 568 -7.80 -0.81 21.31
C GLN A 568 -6.99 -2.11 21.35
N SER A 569 -5.89 -2.16 20.59
CA SER A 569 -4.81 -3.13 20.77
C SER A 569 -3.48 -2.40 20.75
N VAL A 570 -2.46 -2.95 21.43
CA VAL A 570 -1.12 -2.35 21.48
C VAL A 570 -0.54 -2.20 20.07
N PHE A 571 -0.73 -3.20 19.19
CA PHE A 571 -0.33 -3.15 17.79
C PHE A 571 -1.01 -2.01 17.02
N ASN A 572 -2.33 -1.86 17.16
CA ASN A 572 -3.07 -0.79 16.48
C ASN A 572 -2.60 0.58 16.94
N THR A 573 -2.27 0.72 18.22
CA THR A 573 -1.79 1.98 18.82
C THR A 573 -0.41 2.35 18.30
N VAL A 574 0.52 1.39 18.17
CA VAL A 574 1.87 1.62 17.63
C VAL A 574 1.84 1.82 16.11
N PHE A 575 1.00 1.08 15.38
CA PHE A 575 0.83 1.25 13.94
C PHE A 575 0.18 2.60 13.58
N GLU A 576 -0.82 3.04 14.36
CA GLU A 576 -1.33 4.40 14.31
C GLU A 576 -0.24 5.41 14.63
N TRP A 577 0.58 5.16 15.65
CA TRP A 577 1.67 6.05 16.00
C TRP A 577 2.70 6.25 14.87
N LEU A 578 3.08 5.17 14.20
CA LEU A 578 4.10 5.17 13.15
C LEU A 578 3.59 5.70 11.81
N PHE A 579 2.31 5.48 11.51
CA PHE A 579 1.80 5.68 10.15
C PHE A 579 0.60 6.60 10.10
N ALA A 580 -0.18 6.83 11.16
CA ALA A 580 -1.34 7.70 11.02
C ALA A 580 -0.92 9.16 10.81
N ARG A 581 -1.47 9.79 9.77
CA ARG A 581 -1.44 11.23 9.56
C ARG A 581 -2.26 11.92 10.63
N THR A 582 -1.90 13.17 10.93
CA THR A 582 -2.74 14.02 11.76
C THR A 582 -4.09 14.25 11.07
N ALA A 583 -5.12 14.57 11.86
CA ALA A 583 -6.41 14.95 11.30
C ALA A 583 -6.30 16.20 10.39
N GLU A 584 -5.36 17.11 10.68
CA GLU A 584 -5.09 18.27 9.83
C GLU A 584 -4.59 17.82 8.46
N GLU A 585 -3.54 16.99 8.41
CA GLU A 585 -2.97 16.48 7.15
C GLU A 585 -3.97 15.69 6.31
N GLY A 586 -4.81 14.87 6.96
CA GLY A 586 -5.87 14.13 6.26
C GLY A 586 -6.97 15.05 5.73
N SER A 587 -7.34 16.09 6.48
CA SER A 587 -8.39 17.03 6.08
C SER A 587 -8.03 17.83 4.83
N ARG A 588 -6.74 17.99 4.52
CA ARG A 588 -6.28 18.65 3.29
C ARG A 588 -6.81 17.98 2.03
N GLN A 589 -7.01 16.66 2.07
CA GLN A 589 -7.63 15.90 0.98
C GLN A 589 -9.10 16.30 0.81
N LEU A 590 -9.85 16.37 1.91
CA LEU A 590 -11.26 16.78 1.93
C LEU A 590 -11.39 18.18 1.34
N VAL A 591 -10.54 19.10 1.78
CA VAL A 591 -10.46 20.47 1.25
C VAL A 591 -10.12 20.47 -0.24
N PHE A 592 -9.18 19.64 -0.70
CA PHE A 592 -8.87 19.52 -2.13
C PHE A 592 -10.09 19.04 -2.95
N GLY A 593 -10.84 18.04 -2.48
CA GLY A 593 -12.10 17.65 -3.13
C GLY A 593 -13.10 18.80 -3.20
N SER A 594 -13.20 19.59 -2.13
CA SER A 594 -14.16 20.70 -2.00
C SER A 594 -13.80 21.97 -2.79
N VAL A 595 -12.53 22.33 -2.92
CA VAL A 595 -12.12 23.59 -3.55
C VAL A 595 -10.92 23.49 -4.49
N GLY A 596 -10.22 22.35 -4.52
CA GLY A 596 -9.04 22.14 -5.35
C GLY A 596 -9.35 22.07 -6.84
N VAL A 597 -8.33 22.30 -7.66
CA VAL A 597 -8.38 22.18 -9.12
C VAL A 597 -7.21 21.29 -9.54
N PRO A 598 -7.44 20.08 -10.09
CA PRO A 598 -6.36 19.20 -10.50
C PRO A 598 -5.73 19.70 -11.81
N GLU A 599 -4.55 19.14 -12.13
CA GLU A 599 -3.87 19.39 -13.39
C GLU A 599 -4.75 18.91 -14.57
N GLY A 600 -5.13 19.82 -15.45
CA GLY A 600 -6.07 19.56 -16.56
C GLY A 600 -7.54 19.84 -16.24
N GLY A 601 -7.84 20.51 -15.12
CA GLY A 601 -9.09 21.23 -14.91
C GLY A 601 -10.11 20.53 -14.03
N VAL A 602 -11.10 21.32 -13.57
CA VAL A 602 -12.08 20.89 -12.55
C VAL A 602 -12.96 19.72 -13.01
N GLU A 603 -13.14 19.56 -14.31
CA GLU A 603 -13.90 18.49 -14.96
C GLU A 603 -13.38 17.10 -14.60
N GLN A 604 -12.07 16.96 -14.34
CA GLN A 604 -11.48 15.66 -13.96
C GLN A 604 -11.98 15.15 -12.62
N LEU A 605 -12.58 15.99 -11.78
CA LEU A 605 -13.10 15.58 -10.47
C LEU A 605 -14.45 14.87 -10.57
N LYS A 606 -15.14 14.93 -11.72
CA LYS A 606 -16.47 14.34 -11.92
C LYS A 606 -16.44 12.82 -11.85
N GLY A 607 -17.10 12.27 -10.82
CA GLY A 607 -17.13 10.84 -10.53
C GLY A 607 -15.78 10.28 -10.10
N ALA A 608 -14.81 11.15 -9.79
CA ALA A 608 -13.44 10.77 -9.51
C ALA A 608 -13.27 10.24 -8.10
N TYR A 609 -12.29 9.36 -7.95
CA TYR A 609 -11.71 9.02 -6.66
C TYR A 609 -10.42 9.81 -6.47
N ILE A 610 -10.32 10.56 -5.38
CA ILE A 610 -9.22 11.48 -5.10
C ILE A 610 -8.35 10.88 -3.99
N HIS A 611 -7.05 10.82 -4.26
CA HIS A 611 -6.02 10.38 -3.31
C HIS A 611 -4.78 11.25 -3.47
N LEU A 612 -4.25 11.75 -2.36
CA LEU A 612 -3.09 12.64 -2.34
C LEU A 612 -3.19 13.85 -3.30
N ASN A 613 -4.35 14.53 -3.32
CA ASN A 613 -4.68 15.64 -4.22
C ASN A 613 -4.60 15.29 -5.72
N GLN A 614 -4.75 14.01 -6.06
CA GLN A 614 -4.72 13.53 -7.44
C GLN A 614 -5.92 12.64 -7.73
N VAL A 615 -6.44 12.75 -8.95
CA VAL A 615 -7.43 11.79 -9.46
C VAL A 615 -6.73 10.45 -9.63
N THR A 616 -7.25 9.45 -8.93
CA THR A 616 -6.68 8.11 -8.87
C THR A 616 -7.75 7.10 -9.25
N GLU A 617 -7.32 6.04 -9.93
CA GLU A 617 -8.20 4.95 -10.32
C GLU A 617 -8.69 4.16 -9.09
N PRO A 618 -10.01 3.94 -8.92
CA PRO A 618 -10.58 3.17 -7.80
C PRO A 618 -10.38 1.64 -7.96
N SER A 619 -10.87 0.85 -7.00
CA SER A 619 -10.78 -0.61 -7.00
C SER A 619 -11.27 -1.29 -8.29
N ASP A 620 -10.63 -2.39 -8.70
CA ASP A 620 -11.02 -3.18 -9.88
C ASP A 620 -12.50 -3.64 -9.81
N LEU A 621 -13.09 -3.77 -8.61
CA LEU A 621 -14.50 -4.11 -8.45
C LEU A 621 -15.47 -3.08 -9.05
N VAL A 622 -15.06 -1.82 -9.19
CA VAL A 622 -15.90 -0.74 -9.75
C VAL A 622 -15.63 -0.46 -11.23
N LEU A 623 -14.63 -1.12 -11.82
CA LEU A 623 -14.15 -0.86 -13.17
C LEU A 623 -14.64 -1.91 -14.17
N GLY A 624 -14.59 -1.57 -15.45
CA GLY A 624 -15.01 -2.44 -16.55
C GLY A 624 -16.52 -2.67 -16.59
N GLU A 625 -16.93 -3.58 -17.47
CA GLU A 625 -18.35 -3.89 -17.72
C GLU A 625 -19.04 -4.47 -16.48
N GLU A 626 -18.38 -5.41 -15.79
CA GLU A 626 -18.91 -6.00 -14.55
C GLU A 626 -19.01 -4.97 -13.41
N GLY A 627 -18.02 -4.08 -13.28
CA GLY A 627 -18.08 -2.97 -12.34
C GLY A 627 -19.26 -2.04 -12.63
N LYS A 628 -19.56 -1.80 -13.91
CA LYS A 628 -20.72 -1.00 -14.32
C LYS A 628 -22.05 -1.69 -14.00
N LYS A 629 -22.18 -3.00 -14.25
CA LYS A 629 -23.37 -3.79 -13.86
C LYS A 629 -23.62 -3.73 -12.35
N ARG A 630 -22.56 -3.86 -11.55
CA ARG A 630 -22.61 -3.73 -10.09
C ARG A 630 -23.01 -2.32 -9.64
N GLU A 631 -22.44 -1.29 -10.28
CA GLU A 631 -22.79 0.12 -10.04
C GLU A 631 -24.29 0.36 -10.28
N ASP A 632 -24.82 -0.15 -11.39
CA ASP A 632 -26.22 0.03 -11.76
C ASP A 632 -27.17 -0.75 -10.82
N LYS A 633 -26.83 -2.00 -10.49
CA LYS A 633 -27.58 -2.80 -9.49
C LYS A 633 -27.64 -2.11 -8.12
N LEU A 634 -26.50 -1.64 -7.63
CA LEU A 634 -26.42 -0.95 -6.34
C LEU A 634 -27.19 0.38 -6.38
N TRP A 635 -27.15 1.11 -7.50
CA TRP A 635 -27.95 2.31 -7.65
C TRP A 635 -29.44 2.03 -7.52
N ASP A 636 -29.96 1.07 -8.29
CA ASP A 636 -31.39 0.74 -8.30
C ASP A 636 -31.87 0.25 -6.92
N ASP A 637 -31.07 -0.59 -6.26
CA ASP A 637 -31.35 -1.07 -4.90
C ASP A 637 -31.39 0.07 -3.87
N LEU A 638 -30.45 1.01 -3.98
CA LEU A 638 -30.37 2.17 -3.10
C LEU A 638 -31.57 3.10 -3.30
N ILE A 639 -31.91 3.42 -4.55
CA ILE A 639 -33.06 4.29 -4.87
C ILE A 639 -34.36 3.64 -4.40
N SER A 640 -34.51 2.33 -4.57
CA SER A 640 -35.67 1.60 -4.03
C SER A 640 -35.77 1.75 -2.51
N VAL A 641 -34.68 1.55 -1.78
CA VAL A 641 -34.65 1.72 -0.31
C VAL A 641 -34.94 3.16 0.09
N LEU A 642 -34.30 4.15 -0.54
CA LEU A 642 -34.45 5.54 -0.15
C LEU A 642 -35.81 6.13 -0.54
N THR A 643 -36.48 5.59 -1.55
CA THR A 643 -37.87 5.96 -1.90
C THR A 643 -38.86 5.49 -0.85
N GLU A 644 -38.63 4.32 -0.23
CA GLU A 644 -39.43 3.87 0.94
C GLU A 644 -39.22 4.80 2.15
N VAL A 645 -38.04 5.42 2.27
CA VAL A 645 -37.71 6.35 3.36
C VAL A 645 -38.25 7.76 3.11
N ASP A 646 -38.12 8.29 1.90
CA ASP A 646 -38.60 9.62 1.53
C ASP A 646 -39.08 9.63 0.06
N SER A 647 -40.37 9.86 -0.14
CA SER A 647 -40.99 9.83 -1.47
C SER A 647 -40.42 10.88 -2.43
N ARG A 648 -39.82 11.97 -1.92
CA ARG A 648 -39.19 13.02 -2.75
C ARG A 648 -38.02 12.50 -3.57
N ILE A 649 -37.43 11.37 -3.20
CA ILE A 649 -36.39 10.71 -4.00
C ILE A 649 -36.89 10.39 -5.40
N THR A 650 -38.15 9.99 -5.56
CA THR A 650 -38.74 9.74 -6.88
C THR A 650 -38.71 11.01 -7.74
N ASP A 651 -39.06 12.15 -7.16
CA ASP A 651 -39.07 13.44 -7.87
C ASP A 651 -37.65 13.91 -8.24
N VAL A 652 -36.70 13.78 -7.30
CA VAL A 652 -35.29 14.07 -7.56
C VAL A 652 -34.78 13.21 -8.71
N VAL A 653 -35.09 11.91 -8.71
CA VAL A 653 -34.62 10.98 -9.73
C VAL A 653 -35.16 11.35 -11.10
N ASN A 654 -36.48 11.54 -11.21
CA ASN A 654 -37.13 11.90 -12.46
C ASN A 654 -36.62 13.24 -13.03
N LYS A 655 -36.40 14.23 -12.16
CA LYS A 655 -36.01 15.57 -12.57
C LYS A 655 -34.52 15.66 -12.92
N HIS A 656 -33.63 15.13 -12.09
CA HIS A 656 -32.19 15.40 -12.15
C HIS A 656 -31.35 14.28 -12.81
N PHE A 657 -31.88 13.08 -13.04
CA PHE A 657 -31.12 11.95 -13.61
C PHE A 657 -31.61 11.51 -15.00
N GLN A 658 -30.65 11.14 -15.85
CA GLN A 658 -30.85 10.67 -17.24
C GLN A 658 -31.46 9.28 -17.30
#